data_AF-A0A497M7V4-F1
#
_entry.id   AF-A0A497M7V4-F1
#
_cell.length_a   1.000
_cell.length_b   1.000
_cell.length_c   1.000
_cell.angle_alpha   90.00
_cell.angle_beta   90.00
_cell.angle_gamma   90.00
#
_symmetry.space_group_name_H-M   'P 1'
#
loop_
_entity.id
_entity.type
_entity.pdbx_description
1 polymer ?
#
loop_
_entity_poly.entity_id
_entity_poly.type
_entity_poly.pdbx_seq_one_letter_code
_entity_poly.pdbx_strand_id
1 'polypeptide(L)'
;MNVKDEALRYWTLGCAVVPFKAKEKRPLVEWKQWEEQRQTKEEFDRLPWEKADGLALVCGTKLNNGLYLAVVDYDVKNLPEEIVEKGKQLVREFPITQMEETPSGGLHLMYFCREKPRTVSAYHNVCALEIIGEKKLVVVCPSVGYKRLNDNTPTEIGSINRMFEEVLTKNGIQIKTKENFWFGREDLGEEKYRGKDPPCIERLRRGTMEGLRNEYGIRLASYLANFRQINPKNVLKSLKIWNKLNKPPLEEKELENILKSALHGGYIFGCSDPILWKNCNREKCPIAPKDKTKLLTKEQKERAEKILENDILRYVLEYGKQRLIGEDNVLLINFVEICSGQTKYPISAIIEGYSGSGKNESLRAIKPLIPEEWLFEFTTSTPEAIKYIPDDFSGTLLIYEASGMQSKTSTLGLRAIGEGESIETIYPVRDEATGKMRLERYRTNARNFITTESDLDVQADLFRRTLKVSMNHALVLTKRVIAKKIRDAQLPDSLKALLSIQQQSFNVEDFQNALRLVDWKAEVVLFAPFHLLKLVDMAVTVEQKVAVRTHIDKILNFARVLALLYQRQRVNIQYGETHIVIAAPEDVFNAIQILGEAIFSTITRIGKRQREVLELFGEDVELDKHMVATKIGVSETTARKILKSLAQLGFLHEERPERKNQPYVYRLEKKPLPLGILESSSSYRLFWQKSVKTLLNRCCSAVPQGGIKILNEHLAEQPVMLEEKSIPLSGTTDTQPFAVVQNSFSEKNPFKDGLLEIPNEKTLKTEKSCPLEISKIKSLVRLTTHIEDKCVLCGKTGKMDFQVDLIDGSWGLLCDVCGTKLSQKLKDNIG
;
A
#
# COMPACT_ATOMS: atom_id res chain seq x y z
N MET A 1 -8.49 -58.35 -34.67
CA MET A 1 -9.55 -57.38 -35.01
C MET A 1 -9.04 -56.55 -36.18
N ASN A 2 -9.76 -56.47 -37.30
CA ASN A 2 -9.33 -55.63 -38.43
C ASN A 2 -9.51 -54.15 -38.05
N VAL A 3 -8.65 -53.26 -38.56
CA VAL A 3 -8.70 -51.80 -38.34
C VAL A 3 -10.10 -51.25 -38.64
N LYS A 4 -10.73 -51.76 -39.70
CA LYS A 4 -12.09 -51.37 -40.11
C LYS A 4 -13.17 -51.76 -39.09
N ASP A 5 -13.06 -52.93 -38.46
CA ASP A 5 -14.04 -53.41 -37.48
C ASP A 5 -14.01 -52.55 -36.22
N GLU A 6 -12.80 -52.20 -35.78
CA GLU A 6 -12.63 -51.31 -34.62
C GLU A 6 -13.06 -49.87 -34.95
N ALA A 7 -12.80 -49.40 -36.17
CA ALA A 7 -13.30 -48.12 -36.63
C ALA A 7 -14.84 -48.08 -36.61
N LEU A 8 -15.51 -49.17 -37.02
CA LEU A 8 -16.95 -49.28 -36.96
C LEU A 8 -17.44 -49.19 -35.50
N ARG A 9 -16.76 -49.85 -34.56
CA ARG A 9 -17.08 -49.78 -33.11
C ARG A 9 -17.06 -48.35 -32.59
N TYR A 10 -16.01 -47.57 -32.87
CA TYR A 10 -15.94 -46.16 -32.45
C TYR A 10 -16.94 -45.28 -33.17
N TRP A 11 -17.17 -45.50 -34.46
CA TRP A 11 -18.20 -44.77 -35.22
C TRP A 11 -19.60 -44.99 -34.64
N THR A 12 -19.93 -46.22 -34.21
CA THR A 12 -21.21 -46.52 -33.54
C THR A 12 -21.36 -45.79 -32.19
N LEU A 13 -20.26 -45.46 -31.50
CA LEU A 13 -20.29 -44.61 -30.30
C LEU A 13 -20.53 -43.13 -30.62
N GLY A 14 -20.37 -42.73 -31.89
CA GLY A 14 -20.49 -41.36 -32.36
C GLY A 14 -19.15 -40.66 -32.59
N CYS A 15 -18.02 -41.37 -32.50
CA CYS A 15 -16.73 -40.79 -32.88
C CYS A 15 -16.64 -40.62 -34.39
N ALA A 16 -16.08 -39.51 -34.86
CA ALA A 16 -15.59 -39.44 -36.24
C ALA A 16 -14.27 -40.21 -36.35
N VAL A 17 -14.20 -41.11 -37.32
CA VAL A 17 -13.07 -42.02 -37.53
C VAL A 17 -12.36 -41.74 -38.84
N VAL A 18 -11.04 -41.89 -38.84
CA VAL A 18 -10.18 -41.53 -39.96
C VAL A 18 -9.21 -42.68 -40.27
N PRO A 19 -9.19 -43.21 -41.51
CA PRO A 19 -8.18 -44.17 -41.93
C PRO A 19 -6.79 -43.50 -41.92
N PHE A 20 -5.81 -44.18 -41.35
CA PHE A 20 -4.52 -43.60 -41.03
C PHE A 20 -3.36 -44.47 -41.52
N LYS A 21 -2.26 -43.83 -41.90
CA LYS A 21 -0.96 -44.47 -42.12
C LYS A 21 -0.10 -44.27 -40.88
N ALA A 22 -0.11 -45.24 -39.96
CA ALA A 22 0.54 -45.17 -38.66
C ALA A 22 2.06 -44.99 -38.79
N LYS A 23 2.70 -45.73 -39.73
CA LYS A 23 4.15 -45.62 -39.98
C LYS A 23 4.57 -44.24 -40.51
N GLU A 24 3.73 -43.63 -41.35
CA GLU A 24 3.98 -42.34 -41.99
C GLU A 24 3.41 -41.15 -41.19
N LYS A 25 2.75 -41.44 -40.05
CA LYS A 25 2.02 -40.48 -39.22
C LYS A 25 1.12 -39.51 -40.01
N ARG A 26 0.35 -40.03 -40.97
CA ARG A 26 -0.55 -39.21 -41.80
C ARG A 26 -1.96 -39.79 -41.98
N PRO A 27 -3.01 -38.96 -42.00
CA PRO A 27 -4.35 -39.40 -42.38
C PRO A 27 -4.41 -39.64 -43.90
N LEU A 28 -5.26 -40.59 -44.32
CA LEU A 28 -5.47 -40.91 -45.73
C LEU A 28 -6.52 -40.04 -46.42
N VAL A 29 -7.30 -39.29 -45.64
CA VAL A 29 -8.38 -38.41 -46.11
C VAL A 29 -8.34 -37.09 -45.35
N GLU A 30 -8.93 -36.04 -45.93
CA GLU A 30 -9.20 -34.82 -45.17
C GLU A 30 -10.30 -35.08 -44.14
N TRP A 31 -10.07 -34.68 -42.90
CA TRP A 31 -10.94 -35.02 -41.76
C TRP A 31 -11.53 -33.80 -41.05
N LYS A 32 -11.03 -32.59 -41.35
CA LYS A 32 -11.39 -31.36 -40.63
C LYS A 32 -12.88 -31.05 -40.67
N GLN A 33 -13.57 -31.44 -41.74
CA GLN A 33 -15.02 -31.32 -41.84
C GLN A 33 -15.76 -32.01 -40.67
N TRP A 34 -15.19 -33.10 -40.13
CA TRP A 34 -15.77 -33.85 -39.03
C TRP A 34 -15.47 -33.27 -37.63
N GLU A 35 -14.77 -32.13 -37.55
CA GLU A 35 -14.66 -31.37 -36.30
C GLU A 35 -16.00 -30.73 -35.90
N GLU A 36 -16.78 -30.30 -36.90
CA GLU A 36 -18.05 -29.59 -36.72
C GLU A 36 -19.24 -30.43 -37.19
N GLN A 37 -19.05 -31.28 -38.21
CA GLN A 37 -20.10 -32.08 -38.80
C GLN A 37 -19.99 -33.55 -38.37
N ARG A 38 -21.14 -34.19 -38.18
CA ARG A 38 -21.17 -35.61 -37.81
C ARG A 38 -20.91 -36.49 -39.03
N GLN A 39 -19.93 -37.39 -38.92
CA GLN A 39 -19.59 -38.33 -39.99
C GLN A 39 -20.76 -39.28 -40.29
N THR A 40 -21.25 -39.27 -41.53
CA THR A 40 -22.38 -40.12 -41.93
C THR A 40 -21.96 -41.56 -42.19
N LYS A 41 -22.93 -42.46 -42.29
CA LYS A 41 -22.66 -43.88 -42.58
C LYS A 41 -22.10 -44.05 -44.01
N GLU A 42 -22.64 -43.29 -44.95
CA GLU A 42 -22.20 -43.27 -46.35
C GLU A 42 -20.76 -42.76 -46.48
N GLU A 43 -20.38 -41.76 -45.68
CA GLU A 43 -19.01 -41.27 -45.62
C GLU A 43 -18.07 -42.34 -45.07
N PHE A 44 -18.43 -42.98 -43.94
CA PHE A 44 -17.66 -44.05 -43.33
C PHE A 44 -17.40 -45.22 -44.29
N ASP A 45 -18.44 -45.65 -45.02
CA ASP A 45 -18.35 -46.80 -45.93
C ASP A 45 -17.49 -46.52 -47.17
N ARG A 46 -17.33 -45.23 -47.56
CA ARG A 46 -16.46 -44.79 -48.68
C ARG A 46 -14.99 -44.62 -48.29
N LEU A 47 -14.64 -44.71 -47.01
CA LEU A 47 -13.27 -44.50 -46.55
C LEU A 47 -12.33 -45.61 -47.07
N PRO A 48 -11.09 -45.27 -47.49
CA PRO A 48 -10.14 -46.22 -48.07
C PRO A 48 -9.47 -47.11 -47.00
N TRP A 49 -10.26 -47.88 -46.24
CA TRP A 49 -9.78 -48.77 -45.18
C TRP A 49 -8.77 -49.81 -45.67
N GLU A 50 -8.90 -50.30 -46.90
CA GLU A 50 -7.95 -51.26 -47.51
C GLU A 50 -6.52 -50.70 -47.65
N LYS A 51 -6.37 -49.38 -47.64
CA LYS A 51 -5.06 -48.70 -47.71
C LYS A 51 -4.53 -48.34 -46.32
N ALA A 52 -5.35 -48.43 -45.28
CA ALA A 52 -5.02 -48.02 -43.93
C ALA A 52 -4.24 -49.11 -43.20
N ASP A 53 -3.19 -48.72 -42.47
CA ASP A 53 -2.51 -49.57 -41.48
C ASP A 53 -2.72 -49.04 -40.05
N GLY A 54 -3.67 -48.11 -39.90
CA GLY A 54 -4.15 -47.61 -38.62
C GLY A 54 -5.45 -46.84 -38.69
N LEU A 55 -5.93 -46.48 -37.51
CA LEU A 55 -7.16 -45.76 -37.22
C LEU A 55 -6.83 -44.56 -36.34
N ALA A 56 -7.37 -43.41 -36.69
CA ALA A 56 -7.37 -42.22 -35.84
C ALA A 56 -8.80 -41.76 -35.52
N LEU A 57 -8.99 -41.18 -34.33
CA LEU A 57 -10.25 -40.62 -33.85
C LEU A 57 -10.15 -39.11 -33.78
N VAL A 58 -11.21 -38.41 -34.19
CA VAL A 58 -11.31 -36.94 -34.03
C VAL A 58 -11.73 -36.61 -32.60
N CYS A 59 -10.81 -36.06 -31.82
CA CYS A 59 -11.05 -35.71 -30.42
C CYS A 59 -11.87 -34.42 -30.28
N GLY A 60 -12.57 -34.27 -29.15
CA GLY A 60 -13.43 -33.13 -28.86
C GLY A 60 -14.73 -33.03 -29.67
N THR A 61 -15.07 -34.08 -30.44
CA THR A 61 -16.38 -34.25 -31.08
C THR A 61 -17.38 -34.87 -30.11
N LYS A 62 -18.66 -34.51 -30.25
CA LYS A 62 -19.72 -34.95 -29.33
C LYS A 62 -20.25 -36.33 -29.73
N LEU A 63 -20.20 -37.27 -28.79
CA LEU A 63 -20.65 -38.65 -28.93
C LEU A 63 -22.17 -38.77 -28.82
N ASN A 64 -22.71 -39.98 -29.08
CA ASN A 64 -24.15 -40.26 -29.03
C ASN A 64 -24.79 -40.04 -27.66
N ASN A 65 -24.03 -40.33 -26.61
CA ASN A 65 -24.44 -40.13 -25.22
C ASN A 65 -24.23 -38.69 -24.72
N GLY A 66 -23.79 -37.78 -25.59
CA GLY A 66 -23.55 -36.37 -25.26
C GLY A 66 -22.19 -36.08 -24.63
N LEU A 67 -21.34 -37.10 -24.40
CA LEU A 67 -19.97 -36.94 -23.90
C LEU A 67 -18.99 -36.59 -25.03
N TYR A 68 -17.75 -36.29 -24.67
CA TYR A 68 -16.66 -35.98 -25.59
C TYR A 68 -15.47 -36.92 -25.37
N LEU A 69 -14.78 -37.32 -26.43
CA LEU A 69 -13.54 -38.10 -26.31
C LEU A 69 -12.33 -37.17 -26.12
N ALA A 70 -11.48 -37.48 -25.14
CA ALA A 70 -10.19 -36.85 -24.92
C ALA A 70 -9.12 -37.90 -24.57
N VAL A 71 -7.86 -37.59 -24.82
CA VAL A 71 -6.73 -38.46 -24.45
C VAL A 71 -5.68 -37.66 -23.71
N VAL A 72 -5.18 -38.20 -22.59
CA VAL A 72 -3.92 -37.75 -21.99
C VAL A 72 -2.81 -38.57 -22.64
N ASP A 73 -1.93 -37.89 -23.36
CA ASP A 73 -0.80 -38.52 -24.04
C ASP A 73 0.48 -38.28 -23.22
N TYR A 74 1.13 -39.38 -22.88
CA TYR A 74 2.42 -39.44 -22.22
C TYR A 74 3.47 -39.87 -23.25
N ASP A 75 4.31 -38.94 -23.69
CA ASP A 75 5.35 -39.19 -24.69
C ASP A 75 6.71 -39.36 -24.03
N VAL A 76 7.50 -40.29 -24.52
CA VAL A 76 8.85 -40.61 -24.02
C VAL A 76 9.93 -40.29 -25.05
N LYS A 77 9.55 -39.90 -26.27
CA LYS A 77 10.49 -39.70 -27.37
C LYS A 77 11.10 -38.30 -27.33
N ASN A 78 12.43 -38.23 -27.50
CA ASN A 78 13.19 -36.97 -27.59
C ASN A 78 13.08 -36.05 -26.34
N LEU A 79 12.78 -36.60 -25.18
CA LEU A 79 12.71 -35.86 -23.91
C LEU A 79 13.82 -36.30 -22.95
N PRO A 80 14.35 -35.38 -22.11
CA PRO A 80 15.29 -35.73 -21.03
C PRO A 80 14.70 -36.75 -20.06
N GLU A 81 15.53 -37.67 -19.54
CA GLU A 81 15.11 -38.74 -18.61
C GLU A 81 14.36 -38.21 -17.38
N GLU A 82 14.78 -37.06 -16.84
CA GLU A 82 14.13 -36.41 -15.70
C GLU A 82 12.66 -36.04 -15.99
N ILE A 83 12.38 -35.54 -17.20
CA ILE A 83 11.02 -35.13 -17.62
C ILE A 83 10.15 -36.37 -17.84
N VAL A 84 10.74 -37.43 -18.41
CA VAL A 84 10.07 -38.72 -18.64
C VAL A 84 9.67 -39.36 -17.30
N GLU A 85 10.60 -39.45 -16.33
CA GLU A 85 10.30 -40.05 -15.03
C GLU A 85 9.25 -39.24 -14.25
N LYS A 86 9.29 -37.91 -14.37
CA LYS A 86 8.26 -37.04 -13.80
C LYS A 86 6.87 -37.31 -14.40
N GLY A 87 6.77 -37.43 -15.72
CA GLY A 87 5.51 -37.79 -16.39
C GLY A 87 4.99 -39.15 -15.95
N LYS A 88 5.87 -40.15 -15.85
CA LYS A 88 5.53 -41.50 -15.41
C LYS A 88 4.93 -41.54 -14.00
N GLN A 89 5.40 -40.70 -13.09
CA GLN A 89 4.82 -40.55 -11.76
C GLN A 89 3.41 -39.95 -11.82
N LEU A 90 3.22 -38.90 -12.61
CA LEU A 90 1.94 -38.20 -12.76
C LEU A 90 0.86 -39.08 -13.42
N VAL A 91 1.22 -39.92 -14.39
CA VAL A 91 0.28 -40.85 -15.04
C VAL A 91 -0.46 -41.72 -14.03
N ARG A 92 0.18 -42.09 -12.90
CA ARG A 92 -0.41 -42.92 -11.84
C ARG A 92 -1.49 -42.22 -11.02
N GLU A 93 -1.52 -40.89 -11.04
CA GLU A 93 -2.52 -40.08 -10.33
C GLU A 93 -3.82 -39.92 -11.12
N PHE A 94 -3.81 -40.23 -12.42
CA PHE A 94 -5.03 -40.21 -13.23
C PHE A 94 -5.90 -41.45 -12.95
N PRO A 95 -7.24 -41.31 -13.04
CA PRO A 95 -8.13 -42.46 -12.89
C PRO A 95 -7.83 -43.55 -13.92
N ILE A 96 -7.84 -44.80 -13.47
CA ILE A 96 -7.67 -45.97 -14.35
C ILE A 96 -8.72 -45.90 -15.45
N THR A 97 -8.27 -46.05 -16.70
CA THR A 97 -9.10 -45.95 -17.89
C THR A 97 -8.62 -46.92 -18.99
N GLN A 98 -9.19 -46.83 -20.20
CA GLN A 98 -8.63 -47.49 -21.38
C GLN A 98 -7.22 -46.95 -21.66
N MET A 99 -6.23 -47.84 -21.61
CA MET A 99 -4.82 -47.50 -21.78
C MET A 99 -4.21 -48.20 -22.99
N GLU A 100 -3.43 -47.46 -23.77
CA GLU A 100 -2.74 -47.96 -24.96
C GLU A 100 -1.28 -47.52 -24.94
N GLU A 101 -0.36 -48.44 -25.26
CA GLU A 101 1.06 -48.15 -25.44
C GLU A 101 1.30 -47.64 -26.85
N THR A 102 2.04 -46.54 -26.97
CA THR A 102 2.37 -45.91 -28.25
C THR A 102 3.63 -46.53 -28.86
N PRO A 103 3.88 -46.40 -30.18
CA PRO A 103 5.07 -46.96 -30.82
C PRO A 103 6.41 -46.46 -30.27
N SER A 104 6.39 -45.34 -29.54
CA SER A 104 7.58 -44.76 -28.90
C SER A 104 7.85 -45.34 -27.51
N GLY A 105 6.95 -46.16 -26.94
CA GLY A 105 6.98 -46.58 -25.54
C GLY A 105 6.25 -45.63 -24.57
N GLY A 106 5.47 -44.69 -25.10
CA GLY A 106 4.60 -43.78 -24.33
C GLY A 106 3.22 -44.40 -24.05
N LEU A 107 2.29 -43.61 -23.50
CA LEU A 107 0.95 -44.06 -23.12
C LEU A 107 -0.14 -43.09 -23.58
N HIS A 108 -1.23 -43.64 -24.12
CA HIS A 108 -2.50 -42.94 -24.29
C HIS A 108 -3.48 -43.37 -23.20
N LEU A 109 -3.99 -42.42 -22.41
CA LEU A 109 -5.06 -42.63 -21.42
C LEU A 109 -6.34 -41.96 -21.96
N MET A 110 -7.32 -42.76 -22.38
CA MET A 110 -8.51 -42.26 -23.05
C MET A 110 -9.65 -42.00 -22.06
N TYR A 111 -10.38 -40.89 -22.19
CA TYR A 111 -11.49 -40.53 -21.28
C TYR A 111 -12.73 -40.07 -22.04
N PHE A 112 -13.90 -40.31 -21.45
CA PHE A 112 -15.15 -39.65 -21.85
C PHE A 112 -15.43 -38.47 -20.93
N CYS A 113 -15.54 -37.27 -21.48
CA CYS A 113 -15.69 -36.03 -20.74
C CYS A 113 -17.09 -35.46 -20.89
N ARG A 114 -17.67 -34.91 -19.81
CA ARG A 114 -18.93 -34.14 -19.88
C ARG A 114 -18.72 -32.75 -20.47
N GLU A 115 -17.59 -32.13 -20.14
CA GLU A 115 -17.16 -30.87 -20.74
C GLU A 115 -16.36 -31.10 -22.02
N LYS A 116 -16.45 -30.15 -22.96
CA LYS A 116 -15.69 -30.23 -24.21
C LYS A 116 -14.18 -30.06 -23.94
N PRO A 117 -13.34 -31.04 -24.29
CA PRO A 117 -11.92 -31.04 -23.94
C PRO A 117 -11.11 -30.07 -24.81
N ARG A 118 -10.34 -29.19 -24.18
CA ARG A 118 -9.36 -28.33 -24.85
C ARG A 118 -8.03 -29.06 -24.99
N THR A 119 -7.39 -28.92 -26.15
CA THR A 119 -6.04 -29.45 -26.39
C THR A 119 -5.01 -28.64 -25.60
N VAL A 120 -4.11 -29.32 -24.86
CA VAL A 120 -3.06 -28.70 -24.04
C VAL A 120 -1.72 -29.39 -24.29
N SER A 121 -0.80 -28.72 -24.99
CA SER A 121 0.55 -29.25 -25.26
C SER A 121 1.68 -28.55 -24.48
N ALA A 122 1.34 -27.56 -23.64
CA ALA A 122 2.31 -26.72 -22.94
C ALA A 122 3.20 -27.49 -21.95
N TYR A 123 2.78 -28.69 -21.54
CA TYR A 123 3.46 -29.48 -20.51
C TYR A 123 4.27 -30.66 -21.06
N HIS A 124 4.31 -30.85 -22.39
CA HIS A 124 5.13 -31.89 -23.03
C HIS A 124 6.61 -31.76 -22.65
N ASN A 125 7.18 -30.55 -22.74
CA ASN A 125 8.57 -30.27 -22.35
C ASN A 125 8.77 -30.04 -20.84
N VAL A 126 7.70 -30.15 -20.03
CA VAL A 126 7.74 -29.89 -18.57
C VAL A 126 7.63 -31.18 -17.78
N CYS A 127 6.74 -32.08 -18.21
CA CYS A 127 6.46 -33.34 -17.54
C CYS A 127 5.98 -34.43 -18.50
N ALA A 128 6.37 -34.40 -19.78
CA ALA A 128 6.06 -35.44 -20.77
C ALA A 128 4.56 -35.67 -21.05
N LEU A 129 3.67 -34.78 -20.61
CA LEU A 129 2.23 -34.93 -20.72
C LEU A 129 1.58 -33.87 -21.62
N GLU A 130 0.62 -34.30 -22.42
CA GLU A 130 -0.30 -33.43 -23.16
C GLU A 130 -1.75 -33.92 -23.10
N ILE A 131 -2.70 -33.01 -23.35
CA ILE A 131 -4.10 -33.35 -23.61
C ILE A 131 -4.36 -33.24 -25.11
N ILE A 132 -4.76 -34.34 -25.71
CA ILE A 132 -5.31 -34.41 -27.07
C ILE A 132 -6.83 -34.25 -26.95
N GLY A 133 -7.32 -33.03 -27.20
CA GLY A 133 -8.72 -32.64 -27.13
C GLY A 133 -9.25 -32.19 -28.49
N GLU A 134 -10.07 -31.14 -28.51
CA GLU A 134 -10.63 -30.62 -29.76
C GLU A 134 -9.56 -30.26 -30.82
N LYS A 135 -9.94 -30.41 -32.10
CA LYS A 135 -9.13 -30.07 -33.29
C LYS A 135 -7.85 -30.89 -33.46
N LYS A 136 -7.81 -32.07 -32.84
CA LYS A 136 -6.69 -33.02 -32.97
C LYS A 136 -7.21 -34.42 -33.26
N LEU A 137 -6.36 -35.17 -33.97
CA LEU A 137 -6.52 -36.61 -34.13
C LEU A 137 -5.71 -37.33 -33.05
N VAL A 138 -6.26 -38.42 -32.54
CA VAL A 138 -5.51 -39.41 -31.76
C VAL A 138 -5.47 -40.72 -32.52
N VAL A 139 -4.30 -41.34 -32.66
CA VAL A 139 -4.14 -42.66 -33.27
C VAL A 139 -4.36 -43.71 -32.18
N VAL A 140 -5.14 -44.75 -32.48
CA VAL A 140 -5.57 -45.76 -31.50
C VAL A 140 -5.31 -47.19 -31.98
N CYS A 141 -5.28 -48.15 -31.06
CA CYS A 141 -5.25 -49.58 -31.34
C CYS A 141 -6.47 -49.98 -32.22
N PRO A 142 -6.33 -50.87 -33.25
CA PRO A 142 -5.20 -51.73 -33.58
C PRO A 142 -4.24 -51.15 -34.65
N SER A 143 -4.00 -49.83 -34.66
CA SER A 143 -2.98 -49.25 -35.54
C SER A 143 -1.60 -49.88 -35.36
N VAL A 144 -0.84 -50.03 -36.46
CA VAL A 144 0.50 -50.61 -36.42
C VAL A 144 1.39 -49.89 -35.39
N GLY A 145 1.91 -50.66 -34.43
CA GLY A 145 2.79 -50.19 -33.35
C GLY A 145 2.08 -49.70 -32.09
N TYR A 146 0.74 -49.63 -32.09
CA TYR A 146 -0.05 -49.34 -30.89
C TYR A 146 -0.53 -50.64 -30.26
N LYS A 147 -0.44 -50.74 -28.93
CA LYS A 147 -0.82 -51.94 -28.19
C LYS A 147 -1.79 -51.59 -27.07
N ARG A 148 -2.97 -52.22 -27.07
CA ARG A 148 -3.92 -52.09 -25.96
C ARG A 148 -3.35 -52.76 -24.70
N LEU A 149 -3.37 -52.05 -23.57
CA LEU A 149 -2.78 -52.53 -22.31
C LEU A 149 -3.82 -53.12 -21.35
N ASN A 150 -5.11 -52.83 -21.55
CA ASN A 150 -6.19 -53.34 -20.72
C ASN A 150 -7.53 -53.41 -21.49
N ASP A 151 -8.48 -54.14 -20.91
CA ASP A 151 -9.85 -54.30 -21.45
C ASP A 151 -10.82 -53.24 -20.94
N ASN A 152 -10.33 -52.19 -20.27
CA ASN A 152 -11.16 -51.10 -19.79
C ASN A 152 -11.75 -50.31 -20.96
N THR A 153 -12.96 -49.78 -20.75
CA THR A 153 -13.52 -48.71 -21.58
C THR A 153 -13.02 -47.35 -21.08
N PRO A 154 -13.11 -46.28 -21.90
CA PRO A 154 -12.76 -44.94 -21.45
C PRO A 154 -13.63 -44.53 -20.26
N THR A 155 -13.00 -44.13 -19.15
CA THR A 155 -13.67 -43.71 -17.92
C THR A 155 -14.39 -42.37 -18.12
N GLU A 156 -15.61 -42.27 -17.62
CA GLU A 156 -16.38 -41.01 -17.63
C GLU A 156 -15.88 -40.06 -16.54
N ILE A 157 -15.60 -38.82 -16.93
CA ILE A 157 -15.12 -37.75 -16.05
C ILE A 157 -15.85 -36.43 -16.35
N GLY A 158 -15.83 -35.50 -15.39
CA GLY A 158 -16.40 -34.17 -15.59
C GLY A 158 -15.64 -33.38 -16.66
N SER A 159 -14.39 -33.03 -16.36
CA SER A 159 -13.54 -32.18 -17.20
C SER A 159 -12.10 -32.68 -17.19
N ILE A 160 -11.59 -33.10 -18.36
CA ILE A 160 -10.19 -33.55 -18.46
C ILE A 160 -9.22 -32.40 -18.21
N ASN A 161 -9.56 -31.18 -18.62
CA ASN A 161 -8.71 -30.01 -18.42
C ASN A 161 -8.54 -29.70 -16.93
N ARG A 162 -9.66 -29.69 -16.17
CA ARG A 162 -9.62 -29.48 -14.73
C ARG A 162 -8.89 -30.60 -13.99
N MET A 163 -9.16 -31.86 -14.34
CA MET A 163 -8.47 -33.02 -13.75
C MET A 163 -6.95 -32.95 -13.99
N PHE A 164 -6.54 -32.62 -15.22
CA PHE A 164 -5.15 -32.47 -15.58
C PHE A 164 -4.48 -31.34 -14.77
N GLU A 165 -5.14 -30.19 -14.62
CA GLU A 165 -4.69 -29.08 -13.77
C GLU A 165 -4.56 -29.48 -12.29
N GLU A 166 -5.53 -30.23 -11.75
CA GLU A 166 -5.50 -30.74 -10.38
C GLU A 166 -4.32 -31.68 -10.14
N VAL A 167 -4.06 -32.63 -11.06
CA VAL A 167 -2.91 -33.55 -11.00
C VAL A 167 -1.58 -32.79 -11.06
N LEU A 168 -1.45 -31.79 -11.94
CA LEU A 168 -0.23 -30.97 -12.04
C LEU A 168 0.01 -30.13 -10.78
N THR A 169 -1.04 -29.47 -10.27
CA THR A 169 -0.95 -28.58 -9.11
C THR A 169 -0.61 -29.35 -7.84
N LYS A 170 -1.24 -30.51 -7.63
CA LYS A 170 -0.96 -31.42 -6.51
C LYS A 170 0.52 -31.83 -6.45
N ASN A 171 1.18 -31.91 -7.61
CA ASN A 171 2.59 -32.29 -7.76
C ASN A 171 3.53 -31.07 -7.93
N GLY A 172 3.08 -29.87 -7.55
CA GLY A 172 3.93 -28.67 -7.51
C GLY A 172 4.30 -28.09 -8.88
N ILE A 173 3.62 -28.50 -9.96
CA ILE A 173 3.85 -27.96 -11.30
C ILE A 173 2.99 -26.71 -11.46
N GLN A 174 3.64 -25.54 -11.54
CA GLN A 174 2.94 -24.28 -11.73
C GLN A 174 2.24 -24.27 -13.10
N ILE A 175 0.91 -24.16 -13.06
CA ILE A 175 0.10 -23.98 -14.25
C ILE A 175 0.37 -22.57 -14.77
N LYS A 176 1.09 -22.46 -15.88
CA LYS A 176 1.11 -21.22 -16.65
C LYS A 176 -0.24 -21.13 -17.35
N THR A 177 -1.24 -20.55 -16.70
CA THR A 177 -2.37 -20.00 -17.44
C THR A 177 -1.79 -19.01 -18.43
N LYS A 178 -1.80 -19.35 -19.74
CA LYS A 178 -1.62 -18.35 -20.79
C LYS A 178 -2.56 -17.22 -20.41
N GLU A 179 -2.02 -16.02 -20.20
CA GLU A 179 -2.81 -14.82 -19.96
C GLU A 179 -3.79 -14.71 -21.13
N ASN A 180 -5.06 -15.09 -20.93
CA ASN A 180 -6.08 -15.06 -22.00
C ASN A 180 -6.56 -13.63 -22.29
N PHE A 181 -5.89 -12.63 -21.71
CA PHE A 181 -6.32 -11.24 -21.71
C PHE A 181 -5.21 -10.34 -22.24
N TRP A 182 -5.57 -9.46 -23.17
CA TRP A 182 -4.65 -8.46 -23.71
C TRP A 182 -4.07 -7.60 -22.59
N PHE A 183 -2.74 -7.46 -22.56
CA PHE A 183 -2.06 -6.66 -21.54
C PHE A 183 -2.33 -7.08 -20.08
N GLY A 184 -2.73 -8.35 -19.86
CA GLY A 184 -3.03 -8.87 -18.51
C GLY A 184 -4.27 -8.22 -17.88
N ARG A 185 -5.18 -7.68 -18.70
CA ARG A 185 -6.37 -6.94 -18.27
C ARG A 185 -7.65 -7.62 -18.74
N GLU A 186 -8.36 -8.23 -17.79
CA GLU A 186 -9.62 -8.93 -18.05
C GLU A 186 -10.72 -8.02 -18.61
N ASP A 187 -10.78 -6.75 -18.17
CA ASP A 187 -11.71 -5.74 -18.67
C ASP A 187 -11.44 -5.29 -20.11
N LEU A 188 -10.28 -5.66 -20.68
CA LEU A 188 -9.95 -5.43 -22.07
C LEU A 188 -10.20 -6.68 -22.94
N GLY A 189 -10.79 -7.73 -22.37
CA GLY A 189 -11.13 -8.98 -23.05
C GLY A 189 -12.40 -8.86 -23.90
N GLU A 190 -12.33 -9.35 -25.14
CA GLU A 190 -13.37 -9.47 -26.18
C GLU A 190 -13.74 -8.20 -26.98
N GLU A 191 -13.80 -7.02 -26.38
CA GLU A 191 -14.16 -5.80 -27.11
C GLU A 191 -12.97 -5.12 -27.83
N LYS A 192 -13.26 -4.43 -28.96
CA LYS A 192 -12.23 -3.69 -29.70
C LYS A 192 -11.75 -2.47 -28.90
N TYR A 193 -10.45 -2.39 -28.64
CA TYR A 193 -9.89 -1.28 -27.90
C TYR A 193 -9.89 0.01 -28.73
N ARG A 194 -10.53 1.09 -28.23
CA ARG A 194 -10.62 2.40 -28.93
C ARG A 194 -9.72 3.50 -28.35
N GLY A 195 -9.03 3.26 -27.23
CA GLY A 195 -8.17 4.25 -26.59
C GLY A 195 -6.89 4.57 -27.37
N LYS A 196 -6.01 5.38 -26.74
CA LYS A 196 -4.68 5.73 -27.27
C LYS A 196 -3.78 4.50 -27.36
N ASP A 197 -2.90 4.47 -28.35
CA ASP A 197 -1.95 3.36 -28.49
C ASP A 197 -0.98 3.33 -27.28
N PRO A 198 -0.66 2.14 -26.74
CA PRO A 198 0.30 2.01 -25.66
C PRO A 198 1.71 2.45 -26.11
N PRO A 199 2.54 3.02 -25.23
CA PRO A 199 3.90 3.44 -25.56
C PRO A 199 4.77 2.33 -26.16
N CYS A 200 4.58 1.07 -25.74
CA CYS A 200 5.25 -0.06 -26.35
C CYS A 200 4.89 -0.21 -27.83
N ILE A 201 3.61 -0.14 -28.18
CA ILE A 201 3.15 -0.23 -29.57
C ILE A 201 3.61 0.98 -30.39
N GLU A 202 3.54 2.19 -29.83
CA GLU A 202 4.06 3.39 -30.49
C GLU A 202 5.55 3.28 -30.79
N ARG A 203 6.33 2.66 -29.89
CA ARG A 203 7.76 2.43 -30.09
C ARG A 203 8.02 1.41 -31.19
N LEU A 204 7.24 0.32 -31.26
CA LEU A 204 7.31 -0.68 -32.33
C LEU A 204 7.02 -0.06 -33.70
N ARG A 205 6.06 0.86 -33.79
CA ARG A 205 5.69 1.57 -35.04
C ARG A 205 6.83 2.38 -35.66
N ARG A 206 7.90 2.69 -34.90
CA ARG A 206 9.07 3.46 -35.40
C ARG A 206 10.06 2.62 -36.22
N GLY A 207 9.79 1.33 -36.42
CA GLY A 207 10.67 0.41 -37.14
C GLY A 207 11.79 -0.16 -36.25
N THR A 208 12.50 -1.16 -36.78
CA THR A 208 13.59 -1.86 -36.10
C THR A 208 14.71 -2.28 -37.07
N MET A 209 15.83 -2.76 -36.51
CA MET A 209 16.96 -3.31 -37.28
C MET A 209 16.78 -4.81 -37.57
N GLU A 210 17.61 -5.34 -38.44
CA GLU A 210 17.71 -6.77 -38.73
C GLU A 210 17.78 -7.64 -37.45
N GLY A 211 17.14 -8.81 -37.48
CA GLY A 211 17.04 -9.74 -36.35
C GLY A 211 15.74 -9.65 -35.53
N LEU A 212 15.12 -8.47 -35.40
CA LEU A 212 13.90 -8.28 -34.58
C LEU A 212 12.65 -7.94 -35.40
N ARG A 213 12.76 -7.84 -36.73
CA ARG A 213 11.68 -7.39 -37.63
C ARG A 213 10.46 -8.29 -37.57
N ASN A 214 10.64 -9.61 -37.65
CA ASN A 214 9.52 -10.57 -37.57
C ASN A 214 8.83 -10.51 -36.21
N GLU A 215 9.60 -10.41 -35.13
CA GLU A 215 9.08 -10.30 -33.77
C GLU A 215 8.30 -9.00 -33.52
N TYR A 216 8.76 -7.87 -34.06
CA TYR A 216 8.03 -6.60 -34.00
C TYR A 216 6.79 -6.65 -34.88
N GLY A 217 6.93 -7.21 -36.08
CA GLY A 217 5.87 -7.34 -37.07
C GLY A 217 4.70 -8.17 -36.53
N ILE A 218 4.96 -9.33 -35.91
CA ILE A 218 3.90 -10.20 -35.39
C ILE A 218 3.13 -9.57 -34.23
N ARG A 219 3.81 -8.83 -33.34
CA ARG A 219 3.18 -8.10 -32.23
C ARG A 219 2.34 -6.93 -32.73
N LEU A 220 2.87 -6.15 -33.67
CA LEU A 220 2.16 -5.04 -34.26
C LEU A 220 0.95 -5.51 -35.09
N ALA A 221 1.11 -6.58 -35.87
CA ALA A 221 0.02 -7.20 -36.64
C ALA A 221 -1.07 -7.76 -35.72
N SER A 222 -0.70 -8.46 -34.65
CA SER A 222 -1.66 -9.01 -33.69
C SER A 222 -2.39 -7.91 -32.91
N TYR A 223 -1.70 -6.84 -32.51
CA TYR A 223 -2.34 -5.67 -31.90
C TYR A 223 -3.36 -5.01 -32.85
N LEU A 224 -2.99 -4.76 -34.11
CA LEU A 224 -3.87 -4.08 -35.06
C LEU A 224 -5.05 -4.96 -35.52
N ALA A 225 -4.79 -6.24 -35.79
CA ALA A 225 -5.79 -7.15 -36.34
C ALA A 225 -6.71 -7.73 -35.25
N ASN A 226 -6.17 -8.13 -34.10
CA ASN A 226 -6.91 -8.87 -33.09
C ASN A 226 -7.39 -7.99 -31.93
N PHE A 227 -6.56 -7.07 -31.43
CA PHE A 227 -6.93 -6.19 -30.30
C PHE A 227 -7.70 -4.94 -30.75
N ARG A 228 -7.28 -4.29 -31.85
CA ARG A 228 -7.97 -3.14 -32.45
C ARG A 228 -9.07 -3.53 -33.44
N GLN A 229 -9.12 -4.81 -33.84
CA GLN A 229 -10.07 -5.36 -34.82
C GLN A 229 -10.13 -4.56 -36.13
N ILE A 230 -8.97 -4.10 -36.62
CA ILE A 230 -8.86 -3.37 -37.89
C ILE A 230 -8.95 -4.38 -39.03
N ASN A 231 -9.65 -4.01 -40.11
CA ASN A 231 -9.77 -4.84 -41.31
C ASN A 231 -8.37 -5.29 -41.83
N PRO A 232 -8.16 -6.59 -42.12
CA PRO A 232 -6.87 -7.12 -42.57
C PRO A 232 -6.21 -6.35 -43.73
N LYS A 233 -7.00 -5.83 -44.69
CA LYS A 233 -6.48 -5.02 -45.81
C LYS A 233 -5.81 -3.73 -45.30
N ASN A 234 -6.38 -3.10 -44.28
CA ASN A 234 -5.84 -1.88 -43.68
C ASN A 234 -4.67 -2.16 -42.73
N VAL A 235 -4.67 -3.33 -42.07
CA VAL A 235 -3.51 -3.80 -41.29
C VAL A 235 -2.31 -4.02 -42.20
N LEU A 236 -2.50 -4.69 -43.35
CA LEU A 236 -1.43 -4.91 -44.33
C LEU A 236 -0.87 -3.59 -44.86
N LYS A 237 -1.72 -2.60 -45.17
CA LYS A 237 -1.28 -1.24 -45.53
C LYS A 237 -0.43 -0.61 -44.44
N SER A 238 -0.85 -0.73 -43.18
CA SER A 238 -0.12 -0.20 -42.02
C SER A 238 1.25 -0.88 -41.84
N LEU A 239 1.32 -2.21 -42.03
CA LEU A 239 2.56 -2.97 -41.99
C LEU A 239 3.50 -2.57 -43.14
N LYS A 240 3.00 -2.31 -44.35
CA LYS A 240 3.81 -1.81 -45.47
C LYS A 240 4.43 -0.43 -45.16
N ILE A 241 3.68 0.46 -44.51
CA ILE A 241 4.20 1.77 -44.07
C ILE A 241 5.28 1.57 -43.00
N TRP A 242 5.00 0.75 -41.99
CA TRP A 242 5.96 0.41 -40.95
C TRP A 242 7.25 -0.22 -41.51
N ASN A 243 7.14 -1.11 -42.50
CA ASN A 243 8.29 -1.80 -43.06
C ASN A 243 9.28 -0.87 -43.78
N LYS A 244 8.82 0.27 -44.31
CA LYS A 244 9.70 1.31 -44.87
C LYS A 244 10.64 1.94 -43.82
N LEU A 245 10.30 1.82 -42.54
CA LEU A 245 11.11 2.31 -41.42
C LEU A 245 12.11 1.26 -40.91
N ASN A 246 11.99 -0.01 -41.34
CA ASN A 246 12.90 -1.08 -40.97
C ASN A 246 14.20 -1.01 -41.77
N LYS A 247 15.31 -1.45 -41.16
CA LYS A 247 16.63 -1.47 -41.80
C LYS A 247 17.25 -2.88 -41.73
N PRO A 248 17.32 -3.65 -42.86
CA PRO A 248 16.64 -3.40 -44.14
C PRO A 248 15.12 -3.73 -44.08
N PRO A 249 14.31 -3.28 -45.05
CA PRO A 249 12.90 -3.66 -45.14
C PRO A 249 12.74 -5.17 -45.42
N LEU A 250 11.65 -5.76 -44.92
CA LEU A 250 11.22 -7.14 -45.22
C LEU A 250 10.60 -7.25 -46.62
N GLU A 251 10.57 -8.45 -47.19
CA GLU A 251 9.85 -8.69 -48.44
C GLU A 251 8.33 -8.64 -48.24
N GLU A 252 7.59 -8.29 -49.30
CA GLU A 252 6.14 -8.12 -49.22
C GLU A 252 5.41 -9.43 -48.85
N LYS A 253 5.93 -10.56 -49.33
CA LYS A 253 5.43 -11.89 -48.99
C LYS A 253 5.61 -12.24 -47.50
N GLU A 254 6.67 -11.73 -46.87
CA GLU A 254 6.90 -11.93 -45.43
C GLU A 254 5.89 -11.13 -44.60
N LEU A 255 5.54 -9.91 -45.02
CA LEU A 255 4.51 -9.11 -44.34
C LEU A 255 3.12 -9.78 -44.41
N GLU A 256 2.78 -10.39 -45.55
CA GLU A 256 1.56 -11.17 -45.70
C GLU A 256 1.56 -12.40 -44.79
N ASN A 257 2.69 -13.10 -44.69
CA ASN A 257 2.86 -14.23 -43.78
C ASN A 257 2.72 -13.82 -42.31
N ILE A 258 3.27 -12.68 -41.91
CA ILE A 258 3.11 -12.12 -40.56
C ILE A 258 1.63 -11.85 -40.26
N LEU A 259 0.91 -11.21 -41.18
CA LEU A 259 -0.52 -10.93 -41.00
C LEU A 259 -1.34 -12.22 -40.94
N LYS A 260 -1.06 -13.19 -41.81
CA LYS A 260 -1.72 -14.49 -41.80
C LYS A 260 -1.46 -15.21 -40.48
N SER A 261 -0.23 -15.18 -39.98
CA SER A 261 0.14 -15.74 -38.68
C SER A 261 -0.60 -15.03 -37.54
N ALA A 262 -0.68 -13.70 -37.54
CA ALA A 262 -1.41 -12.94 -36.53
C ALA A 262 -2.90 -13.33 -36.45
N LEU A 263 -3.57 -13.50 -37.60
CA LEU A 263 -4.99 -13.84 -37.68
C LEU A 263 -5.29 -15.29 -37.25
N HIS A 264 -4.40 -16.24 -37.55
CA HIS A 264 -4.66 -17.67 -37.31
C HIS A 264 -3.94 -18.21 -36.06
N GLY A 265 -2.93 -17.52 -35.56
CA GLY A 265 -2.06 -18.00 -34.50
C GLY A 265 -2.56 -17.76 -33.08
N GLY A 266 -3.66 -17.01 -32.90
CA GLY A 266 -4.26 -16.76 -31.58
C GLY A 266 -3.32 -16.04 -30.61
N TYR A 267 -2.39 -15.23 -31.12
CA TYR A 267 -1.42 -14.53 -30.29
C TYR A 267 -2.09 -13.42 -29.49
N ILE A 268 -2.01 -13.52 -28.16
CA ILE A 268 -2.39 -12.48 -27.21
C ILE A 268 -1.10 -12.03 -26.55
N PHE A 269 -0.71 -10.78 -26.80
CA PHE A 269 0.48 -10.18 -26.20
C PHE A 269 0.08 -9.25 -25.07
N GLY A 270 0.90 -9.21 -24.02
CA GLY A 270 0.64 -8.37 -22.86
C GLY A 270 1.89 -7.73 -22.28
N CYS A 271 1.74 -7.14 -21.09
CA CYS A 271 2.85 -6.47 -20.41
C CYS A 271 3.98 -7.45 -20.06
N SER A 272 3.68 -8.73 -19.88
CA SER A 272 4.64 -9.81 -19.63
C SER A 272 5.52 -10.17 -20.84
N ASP A 273 5.20 -9.70 -22.05
CA ASP A 273 6.01 -9.97 -23.25
C ASP A 273 7.35 -9.22 -23.19
N PRO A 274 8.50 -9.91 -23.34
CA PRO A 274 9.83 -9.28 -23.19
C PRO A 274 10.09 -8.09 -24.13
N ILE A 275 9.54 -8.13 -25.35
CA ILE A 275 9.74 -7.08 -26.35
C ILE A 275 8.83 -5.89 -26.05
N LEU A 276 7.57 -6.12 -25.72
CA LEU A 276 6.66 -5.05 -25.33
C LEU A 276 7.12 -4.39 -24.03
N TRP A 277 7.57 -5.17 -23.03
CA TRP A 277 8.10 -4.68 -21.77
C TRP A 277 9.28 -3.73 -21.99
N LYS A 278 10.30 -4.16 -22.76
CA LYS A 278 11.51 -3.38 -23.04
C LYS A 278 11.21 -2.06 -23.76
N ASN A 279 10.15 -2.02 -24.56
CA ASN A 279 9.80 -0.86 -25.37
C ASN A 279 8.69 0.02 -24.74
N CYS A 280 8.19 -0.33 -23.56
CA CYS A 280 7.12 0.40 -22.89
C CYS A 280 7.65 1.56 -22.04
N ASN A 281 6.87 2.63 -21.94
CA ASN A 281 6.92 3.58 -20.83
C ASN A 281 5.61 3.40 -20.06
N ARG A 282 5.67 2.86 -18.84
CA ARG A 282 4.44 2.51 -18.09
C ARG A 282 3.72 3.70 -17.51
N GLU A 283 4.46 4.75 -17.15
CA GLU A 283 3.92 5.99 -16.57
C GLU A 283 2.98 6.70 -17.54
N LYS A 284 3.25 6.57 -18.84
CA LYS A 284 2.44 7.16 -19.92
C LYS A 284 1.49 6.15 -20.57
N CYS A 285 1.39 4.94 -20.04
CA CYS A 285 0.64 3.86 -20.68
C CYS A 285 -0.85 3.95 -20.33
N PRO A 286 -1.74 4.16 -21.31
CA PRO A 286 -3.19 4.31 -21.08
C PRO A 286 -3.87 3.02 -20.62
N ILE A 287 -3.20 1.88 -20.73
CA ILE A 287 -3.73 0.54 -20.40
C ILE A 287 -2.91 -0.18 -19.33
N ALA A 288 -1.99 0.51 -18.65
CA ALA A 288 -1.26 -0.09 -17.53
C ALA A 288 -2.26 -0.63 -16.48
N PRO A 289 -2.03 -1.83 -15.91
CA PRO A 289 -2.86 -2.36 -14.83
C PRO A 289 -2.94 -1.40 -13.66
N LYS A 290 -4.17 -1.15 -13.18
CA LYS A 290 -4.43 -0.25 -12.05
C LYS A 290 -3.73 -0.74 -10.78
N ASP A 291 -3.60 -2.06 -10.63
CA ASP A 291 -2.85 -2.69 -9.56
C ASP A 291 -1.50 -3.23 -10.08
N LYS A 292 -0.43 -2.47 -9.84
CA LYS A 292 0.93 -2.83 -10.26
C LYS A 292 1.51 -4.02 -9.46
N THR A 293 0.92 -4.44 -8.32
CA THR A 293 1.42 -5.57 -7.52
C THR A 293 1.33 -6.91 -8.25
N LYS A 294 0.30 -7.06 -9.09
CA LYS A 294 0.06 -8.26 -9.91
C LYS A 294 1.09 -8.45 -11.02
N LEU A 295 1.88 -7.42 -11.30
CA LEU A 295 2.91 -7.41 -12.35
C LEU A 295 4.32 -7.65 -11.82
N LEU A 296 4.49 -7.74 -10.50
CA LEU A 296 5.79 -7.97 -9.90
C LEU A 296 6.24 -9.40 -10.17
N THR A 297 7.45 -9.55 -10.72
CA THR A 297 8.08 -10.87 -10.83
C THR A 297 8.35 -11.45 -9.45
N LYS A 298 8.53 -12.77 -9.37
CA LYS A 298 8.86 -13.43 -8.09
C LYS A 298 10.11 -12.82 -7.44
N GLU A 299 11.16 -12.57 -8.23
CA GLU A 299 12.40 -11.94 -7.77
C GLU A 299 12.19 -10.51 -7.25
N GLN A 300 11.36 -9.71 -7.92
CA GLN A 300 11.03 -8.35 -7.47
C GLN A 300 10.25 -8.38 -6.14
N LYS A 301 9.35 -9.35 -5.97
CA LYS A 301 8.63 -9.54 -4.71
C LYS A 301 9.56 -9.91 -3.57
N GLU A 302 10.47 -10.85 -3.78
CA GLU A 302 11.46 -11.27 -2.76
C GLU A 302 12.36 -10.10 -2.31
N ARG A 303 12.85 -9.27 -3.25
CA ARG A 303 13.65 -8.09 -2.89
C ARG A 303 12.84 -7.03 -2.13
N ALA A 304 11.59 -6.82 -2.53
CA ALA A 304 10.67 -5.90 -1.87
C ALA A 304 10.28 -6.38 -0.46
N GLU A 305 10.06 -7.68 -0.27
CA GLU A 305 9.78 -8.28 1.04
C GLU A 305 10.94 -8.09 2.01
N LYS A 306 12.18 -8.25 1.54
CA LYS A 306 13.38 -7.99 2.36
C LYS A 306 13.43 -6.54 2.88
N ILE A 307 12.94 -5.57 2.13
CA ILE A 307 12.85 -4.17 2.61
C ILE A 307 11.84 -4.06 3.76
N LEU A 308 10.70 -4.75 3.67
CA LEU A 308 9.65 -4.74 4.71
C LEU A 308 10.05 -5.46 6.01
N GLU A 309 11.02 -6.38 5.95
CA GLU A 309 11.61 -7.01 7.12
C GLU A 309 12.56 -6.10 7.90
N ASN A 310 13.01 -5.00 7.29
CA ASN A 310 13.96 -4.04 7.86
C ASN A 310 13.27 -2.74 8.34
N ASP A 311 14.08 -1.81 8.87
CA ASP A 311 13.61 -0.48 9.27
C ASP A 311 13.35 0.41 8.04
N ILE A 312 12.08 0.53 7.65
CA ILE A 312 11.65 1.34 6.51
C ILE A 312 11.99 2.82 6.70
N LEU A 313 11.84 3.35 7.92
CA LEU A 313 12.11 4.77 8.19
C LEU A 313 13.59 5.09 8.06
N ARG A 314 14.48 4.15 8.41
CA ARG A 314 15.92 4.28 8.18
C ARG A 314 16.25 4.47 6.70
N TYR A 315 15.64 3.70 5.80
CA TYR A 315 15.85 3.86 4.36
C TYR A 315 15.37 5.23 3.85
N VAL A 316 14.22 5.70 4.34
CA VAL A 316 13.69 7.04 4.03
C VAL A 316 14.67 8.13 4.47
N LEU A 317 15.23 8.03 5.67
CA LEU A 317 16.22 8.98 6.16
C LEU A 317 17.54 8.92 5.37
N GLU A 318 18.06 7.72 5.10
CA GLU A 318 19.29 7.53 4.33
C GLU A 318 19.19 8.18 2.95
N TYR A 319 18.05 8.00 2.28
CA TYR A 319 17.77 8.59 0.97
C TYR A 319 17.53 10.11 1.07
N GLY A 320 16.62 10.53 1.95
CA GLY A 320 16.21 11.93 2.07
C GLY A 320 17.36 12.86 2.48
N LYS A 321 18.27 12.39 3.35
CA LYS A 321 19.44 13.15 3.82
C LYS A 321 20.43 13.51 2.73
N GLN A 322 20.41 12.81 1.60
CA GLN A 322 21.22 13.15 0.44
C GLN A 322 20.82 14.52 -0.13
N ARG A 323 19.54 14.88 0.00
CA ARG A 323 18.97 16.13 -0.51
C ARG A 323 18.71 17.17 0.58
N LEU A 324 18.13 16.77 1.72
CA LEU A 324 17.77 17.67 2.82
C LEU A 324 18.42 17.20 4.13
N ILE A 325 19.30 18.03 4.70
CA ILE A 325 20.00 17.72 5.97
C ILE A 325 19.36 18.45 7.14
N GLY A 326 19.42 17.87 8.34
CA GLY A 326 19.03 18.50 9.61
C GLY A 326 17.52 18.66 9.81
N GLU A 327 16.72 17.98 9.00
CA GLU A 327 15.25 18.01 8.99
C GLU A 327 14.67 16.58 8.99
N ASP A 328 15.30 15.69 9.74
CA ASP A 328 15.01 14.25 9.75
C ASP A 328 13.53 13.97 10.06
N ASN A 329 12.99 14.61 11.10
CA ASN A 329 11.59 14.44 11.48
C ASN A 329 10.64 14.94 10.38
N VAL A 330 10.94 16.05 9.70
CA VAL A 330 10.10 16.55 8.61
C VAL A 330 10.06 15.57 7.43
N LEU A 331 11.20 14.94 7.10
CA LEU A 331 11.25 13.89 6.07
C LEU A 331 10.35 12.70 6.44
N LEU A 332 10.40 12.26 7.70
CA LEU A 332 9.57 11.16 8.18
C LEU A 332 8.08 11.52 8.25
N ILE A 333 7.76 12.72 8.72
CA ILE A 333 6.39 13.23 8.78
C ILE A 333 5.78 13.23 7.37
N ASN A 334 6.44 13.87 6.41
CA ASN A 334 5.99 13.92 5.03
C ASN A 334 5.79 12.51 4.44
N PHE A 335 6.71 11.59 4.73
CA PHE A 335 6.64 10.22 4.22
C PHE A 335 5.41 9.46 4.77
N VAL A 336 5.20 9.51 6.08
CA VAL A 336 4.07 8.85 6.75
C VAL A 336 2.75 9.50 6.34
N GLU A 337 2.70 10.82 6.19
CA GLU A 337 1.51 11.53 5.72
C GLU A 337 1.14 11.13 4.30
N ILE A 338 2.11 11.03 3.38
CA ILE A 338 1.85 10.49 2.03
C ILE A 338 1.32 9.06 2.09
N CYS A 339 1.94 8.20 2.90
CA CYS A 339 1.47 6.81 3.07
C CYS A 339 0.06 6.74 3.66
N SER A 340 -0.31 7.67 4.55
CA SER A 340 -1.64 7.73 5.15
C SER A 340 -2.77 7.86 4.11
N GLY A 341 -2.48 8.47 2.95
CA GLY A 341 -3.41 8.60 1.83
C GLY A 341 -3.80 7.27 1.18
N GLN A 342 -3.11 6.17 1.49
CA GLN A 342 -3.47 4.82 1.05
C GLN A 342 -4.31 4.05 2.07
N THR A 343 -4.57 4.65 3.23
CA THR A 343 -5.20 4.00 4.38
C THR A 343 -6.57 4.58 4.68
N LYS A 344 -7.29 3.94 5.61
CA LYS A 344 -8.48 4.52 6.25
C LYS A 344 -8.17 5.52 7.36
N TYR A 345 -6.90 5.88 7.54
CA TYR A 345 -6.38 6.78 8.59
C TYR A 345 -5.71 8.01 7.97
N PRO A 346 -6.38 8.79 7.10
CA PRO A 346 -5.76 9.89 6.39
C PRO A 346 -5.27 10.99 7.34
N ILE A 347 -4.12 11.58 7.01
CA ILE A 347 -3.51 12.68 7.75
C ILE A 347 -3.15 13.76 6.75
N SER A 348 -3.71 14.95 6.91
CA SER A 348 -3.38 16.12 6.09
C SER A 348 -2.48 17.08 6.86
N ALA A 349 -1.64 17.82 6.15
CA ALA A 349 -0.64 18.67 6.78
C ALA A 349 -0.33 19.96 6.02
N ILE A 350 0.19 20.93 6.78
CA ILE A 350 0.64 22.23 6.30
C ILE A 350 2.09 22.42 6.76
N ILE A 351 2.98 22.58 5.79
CA ILE A 351 4.39 22.84 6.01
C ILE A 351 4.61 24.37 5.94
N GLU A 352 4.95 24.99 7.06
CA GLU A 352 5.24 26.42 7.16
C GLU A 352 6.73 26.71 7.34
N GLY A 353 7.16 27.92 6.97
CA GLY A 353 8.55 28.33 7.08
C GLY A 353 8.90 29.52 6.20
N TYR A 354 10.12 30.07 6.36
CA TYR A 354 10.58 31.18 5.52
C TYR A 354 10.66 30.77 4.05
N SER A 355 10.53 31.73 3.13
CA SER A 355 10.85 31.46 1.73
C SER A 355 12.32 31.00 1.66
N GLY A 356 12.58 29.93 0.91
CA GLY A 356 13.91 29.30 0.85
C GLY A 356 14.29 28.39 2.03
N SER A 357 13.42 28.19 3.04
CA SER A 357 13.69 27.29 4.18
C SER A 357 13.69 25.78 3.84
N GLY A 358 13.34 25.41 2.60
CA GLY A 358 13.37 24.02 2.16
C GLY A 358 12.02 23.27 2.20
N LYS A 359 10.88 23.97 2.34
CA LYS A 359 9.54 23.36 2.36
C LYS A 359 9.25 22.45 1.16
N ASN A 360 9.47 22.95 -0.04
CA ASN A 360 9.27 22.15 -1.26
C ASN A 360 10.37 21.08 -1.40
N GLU A 361 11.56 21.36 -0.86
CA GLU A 361 12.68 20.43 -0.90
C GLU A 361 12.48 19.23 0.04
N SER A 362 11.76 19.37 1.15
CA SER A 362 11.44 18.26 2.05
C SER A 362 10.49 17.25 1.40
N LEU A 363 9.54 17.70 0.59
CA LEU A 363 8.70 16.83 -0.23
C LEU A 363 9.50 16.21 -1.39
N ARG A 364 10.27 17.02 -2.13
CA ARG A 364 11.10 16.54 -3.26
C ARG A 364 12.18 15.53 -2.84
N ALA A 365 12.63 15.57 -1.59
CA ALA A 365 13.64 14.65 -1.06
C ALA A 365 13.16 13.21 -0.94
N ILE A 366 11.88 13.01 -0.60
CA ILE A 366 11.31 11.67 -0.42
C ILE A 366 10.39 11.23 -1.57
N LYS A 367 9.88 12.17 -2.38
CA LYS A 367 8.96 11.89 -3.49
C LYS A 367 9.41 10.70 -4.37
N PRO A 368 10.69 10.55 -4.76
CA PRO A 368 11.11 9.42 -5.58
C PRO A 368 10.90 8.04 -4.94
N LEU A 369 10.82 7.96 -3.60
CA LEU A 369 10.55 6.71 -2.88
C LEU A 369 9.07 6.29 -2.94
N ILE A 370 8.18 7.23 -3.28
CA ILE A 370 6.74 7.00 -3.28
C ILE A 370 6.30 6.47 -4.65
N PRO A 371 5.41 5.45 -4.71
CA PRO A 371 4.75 5.07 -5.94
C PRO A 371 4.04 6.27 -6.59
N GLU A 372 4.37 6.57 -7.85
CA GLU A 372 3.85 7.76 -8.55
C GLU A 372 2.31 7.81 -8.59
N GLU A 373 1.66 6.65 -8.66
CA GLU A 373 0.20 6.53 -8.63
C GLU A 373 -0.46 7.04 -7.34
N TRP A 374 0.30 7.26 -6.26
CA TRP A 374 -0.22 7.74 -4.98
C TRP A 374 -0.26 9.26 -4.86
N LEU A 375 0.39 9.98 -5.77
CA LEU A 375 0.59 11.43 -5.67
C LEU A 375 -0.07 12.14 -6.84
N PHE A 376 -0.80 13.22 -6.55
CA PHE A 376 -1.24 14.18 -7.55
C PHE A 376 -0.74 15.57 -7.16
N GLU A 377 0.04 16.20 -8.03
CA GLU A 377 0.71 17.47 -7.72
C GLU A 377 0.05 18.66 -8.39
N PHE A 378 -0.12 19.72 -7.61
CA PHE A 378 -0.51 21.04 -8.08
C PHE A 378 0.63 22.02 -7.88
N THR A 379 1.11 22.56 -8.99
CA THR A 379 2.08 23.67 -9.01
C THR A 379 1.40 25.02 -9.24
N THR A 380 0.13 25.02 -9.66
CA THR A 380 -0.65 26.22 -9.96
C THR A 380 -1.57 26.57 -8.80
N SER A 381 -1.61 27.85 -8.42
CA SER A 381 -2.34 28.33 -7.25
C SER A 381 -3.85 28.52 -7.47
N THR A 382 -4.45 27.94 -8.51
CA THR A 382 -5.85 28.20 -8.87
C THR A 382 -6.82 27.20 -8.22
N PRO A 383 -7.91 27.66 -7.56
CA PRO A 383 -8.96 26.82 -7.00
C PRO A 383 -9.57 25.78 -7.96
N GLU A 384 -9.56 26.08 -9.26
CA GLU A 384 -10.09 25.24 -10.32
C GLU A 384 -9.22 24.02 -10.60
N ALA A 385 -7.98 23.98 -10.09
CA ALA A 385 -7.07 22.88 -10.37
C ALA A 385 -7.61 21.52 -9.88
N ILE A 386 -8.42 21.55 -8.81
CA ILE A 386 -9.07 20.36 -8.22
C ILE A 386 -9.97 19.61 -9.24
N LYS A 387 -10.52 20.30 -10.26
CA LYS A 387 -11.36 19.65 -11.29
C LYS A 387 -10.58 18.71 -12.23
N TYR A 388 -9.25 18.84 -12.27
CA TYR A 388 -8.40 18.00 -13.11
C TYR A 388 -7.97 16.71 -12.41
N ILE A 389 -8.39 16.49 -11.16
CA ILE A 389 -8.16 15.24 -10.46
C ILE A 389 -9.04 14.16 -11.11
N PRO A 390 -8.46 13.04 -11.57
CA PRO A 390 -9.24 11.93 -12.11
C PRO A 390 -10.23 11.38 -11.07
N ASP A 391 -11.44 11.04 -11.50
CA ASP A 391 -12.47 10.50 -10.59
C ASP A 391 -12.04 9.20 -9.90
N ASP A 392 -11.12 8.44 -10.50
CA ASP A 392 -10.59 7.19 -9.94
C ASP A 392 -9.28 7.36 -9.15
N PHE A 393 -8.78 8.59 -8.98
CA PHE A 393 -7.58 8.85 -8.19
C PHE A 393 -7.84 8.61 -6.69
N SER A 394 -6.98 7.82 -6.06
CA SER A 394 -7.00 7.59 -4.61
C SER A 394 -5.59 7.72 -4.05
N GLY A 395 -5.33 8.83 -3.37
CA GLY A 395 -4.02 9.10 -2.78
C GLY A 395 -3.91 10.50 -2.20
N THR A 396 -2.69 11.02 -2.16
CA THR A 396 -2.33 12.30 -1.54
C THR A 396 -2.19 13.40 -2.58
N LEU A 397 -2.81 14.55 -2.30
CA LEU A 397 -2.59 15.77 -3.08
C LEU A 397 -1.38 16.53 -2.54
N LEU A 398 -0.44 16.91 -3.39
CA LEU A 398 0.66 17.81 -3.03
C LEU A 398 0.38 19.19 -3.64
N ILE A 399 0.24 20.19 -2.78
CA ILE A 399 -0.12 21.56 -3.19
C ILE A 399 1.02 22.50 -2.79
N TYR A 400 1.78 22.96 -3.78
CA TYR A 400 2.84 23.94 -3.54
C TYR A 400 2.24 25.35 -3.52
N GLU A 401 2.55 26.13 -2.48
CA GLU A 401 2.13 27.53 -2.34
C GLU A 401 0.61 27.75 -2.34
N ALA A 402 -0.06 27.28 -1.27
CA ALA A 402 -1.51 27.41 -1.11
C ALA A 402 -2.04 28.84 -0.99
N SER A 403 -1.19 29.86 -0.83
CA SER A 403 -1.58 31.26 -0.69
C SER A 403 -2.43 31.78 -1.86
N GLY A 404 -2.31 31.21 -3.07
CA GLY A 404 -3.20 31.56 -4.19
C GLY A 404 -4.58 30.86 -4.17
N MET A 405 -4.78 29.83 -3.34
CA MET A 405 -6.03 29.05 -3.25
C MET A 405 -7.04 29.61 -2.22
N GLN A 406 -6.99 30.91 -1.93
CA GLN A 406 -7.80 31.60 -0.91
C GLN A 406 -9.31 31.70 -1.21
N SER A 407 -9.81 31.13 -2.32
CA SER A 407 -11.24 31.17 -2.60
C SER A 407 -12.04 30.33 -1.59
N LYS A 408 -13.28 30.74 -1.29
CA LYS A 408 -14.18 30.01 -0.38
C LYS A 408 -14.49 28.59 -0.89
N THR A 409 -14.45 28.37 -2.20
CA THR A 409 -14.76 27.08 -2.83
C THR A 409 -13.59 26.09 -2.75
N SER A 410 -12.34 26.54 -2.96
CA SER A 410 -11.15 25.68 -2.81
C SER A 410 -10.92 25.27 -1.37
N THR A 411 -11.15 26.19 -0.43
CA THR A 411 -11.02 25.89 1.00
C THR A 411 -12.09 24.92 1.49
N LEU A 412 -13.29 24.91 0.89
CA LEU A 412 -14.28 23.86 1.14
C LEU A 412 -13.77 22.48 0.68
N GLY A 413 -13.14 22.42 -0.50
CA GLY A 413 -12.56 21.17 -1.00
C GLY A 413 -11.41 20.65 -0.13
N LEU A 414 -10.53 21.52 0.36
CA LEU A 414 -9.47 21.06 1.27
C LEU A 414 -10.01 20.63 2.64
N ARG A 415 -11.14 21.17 3.11
CA ARG A 415 -11.76 20.77 4.38
C ARG A 415 -12.26 19.33 4.33
N ALA A 416 -13.04 18.98 3.32
CA ALA A 416 -13.60 17.63 3.20
C ALA A 416 -12.51 16.58 2.96
N ILE A 417 -11.49 16.88 2.14
CA ILE A 417 -10.31 16.00 2.00
C ILE A 417 -9.56 15.87 3.33
N GLY A 418 -9.43 16.95 4.09
CA GLY A 418 -8.84 16.94 5.43
C GLY A 418 -9.59 16.07 6.44
N GLU A 419 -10.87 15.80 6.22
CA GLU A 419 -11.72 14.90 7.01
C GLU A 419 -11.75 13.46 6.44
N GLY A 420 -11.07 13.21 5.31
CA GLY A 420 -11.06 11.93 4.62
C GLY A 420 -12.32 11.65 3.79
N GLU A 421 -13.13 12.68 3.52
CA GLU A 421 -14.38 12.59 2.76
C GLU A 421 -14.17 12.87 1.27
N SER A 422 -14.90 12.14 0.41
CA SER A 422 -14.92 12.43 -1.03
C SER A 422 -15.81 13.63 -1.32
N ILE A 423 -15.38 14.52 -2.22
CA ILE A 423 -16.17 15.69 -2.61
C ILE A 423 -16.76 15.47 -3.99
N GLU A 424 -18.04 15.76 -4.13
CA GLU A 424 -18.70 15.93 -5.42
C GLU A 424 -18.94 17.43 -5.64
N THR A 425 -18.23 18.01 -6.61
CA THR A 425 -18.40 19.43 -6.98
C THR A 425 -19.08 19.53 -8.33
N ILE A 426 -20.09 20.40 -8.43
CA ILE A 426 -20.80 20.66 -9.68
C ILE A 426 -20.25 21.95 -10.29
N TYR A 427 -19.70 21.87 -11.50
CA TYR A 427 -19.17 23.01 -12.23
C TYR A 427 -19.99 23.30 -13.49
N PRO A 428 -20.30 24.58 -13.78
CA PRO A 428 -20.87 24.97 -15.05
C PRO A 428 -19.76 25.00 -16.12
N VAL A 429 -19.85 24.10 -17.09
CA VAL A 429 -18.92 23.96 -18.21
C VAL A 429 -19.62 24.39 -19.50
N ARG A 430 -18.94 25.19 -20.31
CA ARG A 430 -19.46 25.59 -21.62
C ARG A 430 -19.26 24.45 -22.61
N ASP A 431 -20.34 24.00 -23.24
CA ASP A 431 -20.27 23.05 -24.35
C ASP A 431 -19.72 23.78 -25.58
N GLU A 432 -18.55 23.37 -26.08
CA GLU A 432 -17.90 24.00 -27.24
C GLU A 432 -18.70 23.85 -28.54
N ALA A 433 -19.52 22.80 -28.65
CA ALA A 433 -20.34 22.54 -29.84
C ALA A 433 -21.65 23.35 -29.83
N THR A 434 -22.26 23.54 -28.66
CA THR A 434 -23.59 24.17 -28.54
C THR A 434 -23.55 25.59 -27.96
N GLY A 435 -22.42 26.01 -27.39
CA GLY A 435 -22.23 27.29 -26.71
C GLY A 435 -22.99 27.44 -25.39
N LYS A 436 -23.84 26.47 -25.02
CA LYS A 436 -24.67 26.47 -23.81
C LYS A 436 -23.86 26.03 -22.59
N MET A 437 -24.24 26.55 -21.43
CA MET A 437 -23.70 26.08 -20.15
C MET A 437 -24.35 24.74 -19.78
N ARG A 438 -23.54 23.73 -19.52
CA ARG A 438 -23.96 22.44 -18.96
C ARG A 438 -23.31 22.23 -17.60
N LEU A 439 -24.02 21.61 -16.67
CA LEU A 439 -23.47 21.27 -15.36
C LEU A 439 -22.73 19.92 -15.49
N GLU A 440 -21.45 19.90 -15.14
CA GLU A 440 -20.67 18.69 -15.00
C GLU A 440 -20.40 18.44 -13.52
N ARG A 441 -20.44 17.17 -13.11
CA ARG A 441 -20.11 16.75 -11.76
C ARG A 441 -18.72 16.15 -11.76
N TYR A 442 -17.87 16.63 -10.87
CA TYR A 442 -16.51 16.15 -10.68
C TYR A 442 -16.42 15.55 -9.29
N ARG A 443 -15.94 14.31 -9.18
CA ARG A 443 -15.79 13.63 -7.90
C ARG A 443 -14.30 13.46 -7.61
N THR A 444 -13.83 14.00 -6.49
CA THR A 444 -12.46 13.71 -6.03
C THR A 444 -12.49 12.62 -4.95
N ASN A 445 -11.68 11.58 -5.18
CA ASN A 445 -11.43 10.49 -4.24
C ASN A 445 -10.06 10.62 -3.56
N ALA A 446 -9.44 11.80 -3.63
CA ALA A 446 -8.26 12.12 -2.85
C ALA A 446 -8.52 11.91 -1.35
N ARG A 447 -7.58 11.25 -0.66
CA ARG A 447 -7.74 10.84 0.74
C ARG A 447 -7.17 11.84 1.73
N ASN A 448 -6.13 12.57 1.34
CA ASN A 448 -5.50 13.61 2.14
C ASN A 448 -4.74 14.60 1.24
N PHE A 449 -4.23 15.68 1.84
CA PHE A 449 -3.37 16.63 1.15
C PHE A 449 -2.21 17.09 2.04
N ILE A 450 -1.12 17.49 1.39
CA ILE A 450 0.01 18.17 2.02
C ILE A 450 0.24 19.47 1.26
N THR A 451 0.35 20.57 1.97
CA THR A 451 0.57 21.88 1.36
C THR A 451 1.69 22.67 2.00
N THR A 452 2.35 23.51 1.21
CA THR A 452 3.39 24.42 1.68
C THR A 452 2.89 25.86 1.74
N GLU A 453 3.14 26.53 2.87
CA GLU A 453 2.70 27.91 3.12
C GLU A 453 3.86 28.78 3.62
N SER A 454 3.93 30.03 3.16
CA SER A 454 4.94 31.01 3.57
C SER A 454 4.38 32.02 4.56
N ASP A 455 3.08 32.27 4.49
CA ASP A 455 2.37 33.20 5.36
C ASP A 455 2.00 32.57 6.70
N LEU A 456 1.82 33.42 7.71
CA LEU A 456 1.48 33.01 9.07
C LEU A 456 -0.03 32.78 9.27
N ASP A 457 -0.85 33.35 8.39
CA ASP A 457 -2.32 33.35 8.50
C ASP A 457 -2.93 32.25 7.61
N VAL A 458 -2.98 31.03 8.14
CA VAL A 458 -3.83 29.97 7.58
C VAL A 458 -5.24 30.11 8.13
N GLN A 459 -6.26 29.77 7.32
CA GLN A 459 -7.66 29.80 7.79
C GLN A 459 -7.88 28.90 9.03
N ALA A 460 -8.56 29.44 10.05
CA ALA A 460 -8.89 28.77 11.31
C ALA A 460 -9.54 27.39 11.12
N ASP A 461 -10.40 27.26 10.10
CA ASP A 461 -11.10 26.00 9.81
C ASP A 461 -10.18 24.89 9.28
N LEU A 462 -9.08 25.25 8.60
CA LEU A 462 -8.13 24.26 8.08
C LEU A 462 -7.24 23.72 9.20
N PHE A 463 -6.85 24.57 10.16
CA PHE A 463 -5.99 24.17 11.28
C PHE A 463 -6.54 22.99 12.07
N ARG A 464 -7.85 22.91 12.32
CA ARG A 464 -8.45 21.79 13.07
C ARG A 464 -8.28 20.44 12.34
N ARG A 465 -8.08 20.48 11.03
CA ARG A 465 -8.07 19.33 10.10
C ARG A 465 -6.68 18.94 9.64
N THR A 466 -5.65 19.74 9.93
CA THR A 466 -4.27 19.45 9.52
C THR A 466 -3.30 19.34 10.69
N LEU A 467 -2.17 18.68 10.46
CA LEU A 467 -0.96 18.85 11.26
C LEU A 467 -0.17 20.05 10.75
N LYS A 468 0.36 20.84 11.68
CA LYS A 468 1.21 21.99 11.39
C LYS A 468 2.67 21.55 11.52
N VAL A 469 3.44 21.67 10.45
CA VAL A 469 4.86 21.27 10.40
C VAL A 469 5.70 22.51 10.13
N SER A 470 6.58 22.88 11.05
CA SER A 470 7.42 24.08 10.91
C SER A 470 8.85 23.71 10.50
N MET A 471 9.38 24.36 9.46
CA MET A 471 10.78 24.19 9.05
C MET A 471 11.76 24.86 10.03
N ASN A 472 12.98 24.31 10.12
CA ASN A 472 14.08 24.83 10.92
C ASN A 472 14.84 25.94 10.17
N HIS A 473 14.81 27.15 10.73
CA HIS A 473 15.54 28.32 10.21
C HIS A 473 16.76 28.72 11.04
N ALA A 474 17.27 27.83 11.89
CA ALA A 474 18.44 28.12 12.72
C ALA A 474 19.71 28.37 11.89
N LEU A 475 20.49 29.37 12.26
CA LEU A 475 21.73 29.77 11.56
C LEU A 475 22.74 28.61 11.43
N VAL A 476 22.84 27.75 12.45
CA VAL A 476 23.71 26.56 12.43
C VAL A 476 23.33 25.62 11.30
N LEU A 477 22.03 25.37 11.10
CA LEU A 477 21.55 24.53 10.01
C LEU A 477 21.81 25.20 8.66
N THR A 478 21.54 26.49 8.53
CA THR A 478 21.81 27.25 7.31
C THR A 478 23.29 27.14 6.89
N LYS A 479 24.23 27.31 7.84
CA LYS A 479 25.67 27.11 7.60
C LYS A 479 25.99 25.69 7.14
N ARG A 480 25.41 24.66 7.77
CA ARG A 480 25.60 23.26 7.37
C ARG A 480 25.08 23.00 5.95
N VAL A 481 23.93 23.56 5.58
CA VAL A 481 23.34 23.44 4.24
C VAL A 481 24.24 24.10 3.19
N ILE A 482 24.74 25.30 3.46
CA ILE A 482 25.70 25.99 2.57
C ILE A 482 26.97 25.15 2.41
N ALA A 483 27.54 24.65 3.51
CA ALA A 483 28.74 23.82 3.47
C ALA A 483 28.53 22.52 2.66
N LYS A 484 27.34 21.90 2.77
CA LYS A 484 26.98 20.74 1.93
C LYS A 484 26.93 21.12 0.44
N LYS A 485 26.26 22.22 0.09
CA LYS A 485 26.19 22.70 -1.30
C LYS A 485 27.56 23.01 -1.89
N ILE A 486 28.46 23.62 -1.10
CA ILE A 486 29.86 23.86 -1.52
C ILE A 486 30.57 22.54 -1.80
N ARG A 487 30.46 21.54 -0.91
CA ARG A 487 31.05 20.20 -1.13
C ARG A 487 30.44 19.50 -2.35
N ASP A 488 29.13 19.55 -2.52
CA ASP A 488 28.45 18.92 -3.65
C ASP A 488 28.84 19.56 -4.99
N ALA A 489 29.10 20.86 -5.02
CA ALA A 489 29.54 21.56 -6.23
C ALA A 489 30.94 21.13 -6.69
N GLN A 490 31.79 20.63 -5.78
CA GLN A 490 33.12 20.11 -6.12
C GLN A 490 33.05 18.76 -6.86
N LEU A 491 31.94 18.04 -6.72
CA LEU A 491 31.78 16.69 -7.26
C LEU A 491 30.41 16.53 -7.93
N PRO A 492 30.30 16.81 -9.24
CA PRO A 492 29.04 16.69 -9.99
C PRO A 492 28.47 15.27 -9.93
N ASP A 493 27.15 15.15 -10.08
CA ASP A 493 26.45 13.86 -9.97
C ASP A 493 26.91 12.83 -11.02
N SER A 494 27.26 13.27 -12.22
CA SER A 494 27.84 12.41 -13.26
C SER A 494 29.17 11.78 -12.83
N LEU A 495 29.99 12.54 -12.09
CA LEU A 495 31.27 12.07 -11.57
C LEU A 495 31.09 11.21 -10.32
N LYS A 496 30.13 11.55 -9.44
CA LYS A 496 29.73 10.71 -8.30
C LYS A 496 29.28 9.31 -8.76
N ALA A 497 28.48 9.26 -9.84
CA ALA A 497 28.03 8.01 -10.44
C ALA A 497 29.20 7.19 -11.01
N LEU A 498 30.12 7.84 -11.73
CA LEU A 498 31.31 7.17 -12.28
C LEU A 498 32.23 6.59 -11.19
N LEU A 499 32.40 7.33 -10.10
CA LEU A 499 33.28 6.96 -8.98
C LEU A 499 32.63 6.00 -7.97
N SER A 500 31.36 5.62 -8.18
CA SER A 500 30.59 4.78 -7.24
C SER A 500 30.54 5.32 -5.80
N ILE A 501 30.67 6.63 -5.62
CA ILE A 501 30.72 7.29 -4.30
C ILE A 501 29.34 7.33 -3.63
N GLN A 502 28.26 7.14 -4.40
CA GLN A 502 26.88 7.09 -3.93
C GLN A 502 26.24 5.75 -4.29
N GLN A 503 26.67 4.66 -3.66
CA GLN A 503 25.86 3.45 -3.65
C GLN A 503 24.81 3.58 -2.55
N GLN A 504 23.55 3.69 -2.97
CA GLN A 504 22.41 3.56 -2.07
C GLN A 504 22.37 2.12 -1.56
N SER A 505 22.03 1.91 -0.29
CA SER A 505 21.92 0.56 0.29
C SER A 505 20.78 -0.27 -0.32
N PHE A 506 19.92 0.35 -1.13
CA PHE A 506 18.76 -0.25 -1.77
C PHE A 506 18.46 0.39 -3.13
N ASN A 507 17.65 -0.31 -3.95
CA ASN A 507 17.10 0.22 -5.19
C ASN A 507 15.75 0.90 -4.90
N VAL A 508 15.57 2.12 -5.41
CA VAL A 508 14.32 2.90 -5.28
C VAL A 508 13.10 2.15 -5.81
N GLU A 509 13.22 1.43 -6.94
CA GLU A 509 12.13 0.65 -7.51
C GLU A 509 11.71 -0.51 -6.57
N ASP A 510 12.68 -1.19 -5.96
CA ASP A 510 12.40 -2.25 -4.98
C ASP A 510 11.71 -1.68 -3.74
N PHE A 511 12.09 -0.48 -3.28
CA PHE A 511 11.43 0.22 -2.17
C PHE A 511 9.98 0.62 -2.51
N GLN A 512 9.74 1.17 -3.69
CA GLN A 512 8.38 1.45 -4.15
C GLN A 512 7.53 0.18 -4.23
N ASN A 513 8.12 -0.93 -4.69
CA ASN A 513 7.46 -2.22 -4.74
C ASN A 513 7.16 -2.76 -3.33
N ALA A 514 8.06 -2.54 -2.37
CA ALA A 514 7.81 -2.86 -0.96
C ALA A 514 6.56 -2.14 -0.45
N LEU A 515 6.45 -0.83 -0.72
CA LEU A 515 5.25 -0.05 -0.37
C LEU A 515 3.97 -0.57 -1.04
N ARG A 516 4.05 -1.05 -2.29
CA ARG A 516 2.91 -1.66 -2.98
C ARG A 516 2.49 -3.01 -2.38
N LEU A 517 3.42 -3.76 -1.77
CA LEU A 517 3.14 -5.02 -1.09
C LEU A 517 2.54 -4.85 0.32
N VAL A 518 2.59 -3.63 0.89
CA VAL A 518 1.95 -3.34 2.16
C VAL A 518 0.43 -3.41 2.00
N ASP A 519 -0.24 -3.97 3.00
CA ASP A 519 -1.69 -4.10 3.02
C ASP A 519 -2.26 -2.88 3.76
N TRP A 520 -2.38 -1.78 3.01
CA TRP A 520 -2.84 -0.50 3.55
C TRP A 520 -4.31 -0.49 3.99
N LYS A 521 -5.07 -1.53 3.66
CA LYS A 521 -6.49 -1.68 4.03
C LYS A 521 -6.66 -2.43 5.35
N ALA A 522 -5.60 -3.04 5.88
CA ALA A 522 -5.65 -3.71 7.16
C ALA A 522 -6.11 -2.76 8.28
N GLU A 523 -6.92 -3.27 9.19
CA GLU A 523 -7.33 -2.51 10.36
C GLU A 523 -6.22 -2.50 11.40
N VAL A 524 -6.05 -1.39 12.12
CA VAL A 524 -5.06 -1.29 13.18
C VAL A 524 -5.74 -1.14 14.54
N VAL A 525 -5.45 -2.10 15.42
CA VAL A 525 -5.74 -1.98 16.85
C VAL A 525 -4.59 -1.25 17.51
N LEU A 526 -4.92 -0.16 18.23
CA LEU A 526 -3.96 0.70 18.90
C LEU A 526 -4.34 0.86 20.37
N PHE A 527 -3.51 0.36 21.28
CA PHE A 527 -3.65 0.60 22.71
C PHE A 527 -2.84 1.84 23.10
N ALA A 528 -3.40 3.03 22.90
CA ALA A 528 -2.71 4.29 23.19
C ALA A 528 -2.63 4.57 24.71
N PRO A 529 -1.55 5.19 25.21
CA PRO A 529 -1.41 5.51 26.63
C PRO A 529 -2.32 6.68 27.02
N PHE A 530 -3.02 6.55 28.16
CA PHE A 530 -3.87 7.61 28.72
C PHE A 530 -3.13 8.91 29.03
N HIS A 531 -1.79 8.88 29.17
CA HIS A 531 -0.95 10.07 29.32
C HIS A 531 -1.11 11.08 28.18
N LEU A 532 -1.58 10.66 26.99
CA LEU A 532 -1.91 11.58 25.89
C LEU A 532 -3.01 12.59 26.25
N LEU A 533 -3.79 12.37 27.32
CA LEU A 533 -4.74 13.37 27.82
C LEU A 533 -4.06 14.68 28.23
N LYS A 534 -2.80 14.63 28.68
CA LYS A 534 -1.99 15.81 29.05
C LYS A 534 -1.72 16.77 27.88
N LEU A 535 -1.98 16.36 26.63
CA LEU A 535 -1.92 17.24 25.46
C LEU A 535 -2.86 18.45 25.58
N VAL A 536 -3.97 18.30 26.32
CA VAL A 536 -4.92 19.40 26.56
C VAL A 536 -4.29 20.51 27.40
N ASP A 537 -3.30 20.20 28.24
CA ASP A 537 -2.66 21.16 29.13
C ASP A 537 -1.74 22.15 28.38
N MET A 538 -1.34 21.79 27.15
CA MET A 538 -0.58 22.68 26.24
C MET A 538 -1.46 23.77 25.63
N ALA A 539 -2.77 23.53 25.54
CA ALA A 539 -3.70 24.50 24.98
C ALA A 539 -3.98 25.63 25.98
N VAL A 540 -3.92 26.87 25.48
CA VAL A 540 -4.19 28.08 26.25
C VAL A 540 -5.67 28.44 26.16
N THR A 541 -6.19 28.58 24.95
CA THR A 541 -7.57 29.00 24.71
C THR A 541 -8.56 27.83 24.77
N VAL A 542 -9.84 28.13 25.04
CA VAL A 542 -10.92 27.13 24.98
C VAL A 542 -11.01 26.50 23.59
N GLU A 543 -10.82 27.29 22.54
CA GLU A 543 -10.86 26.81 21.16
C GLU A 543 -9.73 25.80 20.88
N GLN A 544 -8.51 26.07 21.37
CA GLN A 544 -7.39 25.12 21.27
C GLN A 544 -7.70 23.83 22.03
N LYS A 545 -8.22 23.91 23.27
CA LYS A 545 -8.59 22.73 24.07
C LYS A 545 -9.61 21.84 23.37
N VAL A 546 -10.63 22.44 22.74
CA VAL A 546 -11.62 21.69 21.95
C VAL A 546 -11.00 21.09 20.70
N ALA A 547 -10.09 21.80 20.02
CA ALA A 547 -9.42 21.30 18.83
C ALA A 547 -8.52 20.08 19.10
N VAL A 548 -7.99 19.91 20.32
CA VAL A 548 -7.22 18.71 20.72
C VAL A 548 -8.00 17.41 20.47
N ARG A 549 -9.34 17.43 20.55
CA ARG A 549 -10.20 16.28 20.22
C ARG A 549 -10.01 15.78 18.79
N THR A 550 -9.75 16.68 17.85
CA THR A 550 -9.51 16.34 16.43
C THR A 550 -8.02 16.15 16.14
N HIS A 551 -7.13 16.76 16.92
CA HIS A 551 -5.68 16.59 16.76
C HIS A 551 -5.20 15.25 17.29
N ILE A 552 -5.78 14.74 18.38
CA ILE A 552 -5.42 13.43 18.92
C ILE A 552 -5.62 12.32 17.88
N ASP A 553 -6.70 12.37 17.09
CA ASP A 553 -6.96 11.40 16.03
C ASP A 553 -5.82 11.35 15.00
N LYS A 554 -5.22 12.50 14.66
CA LYS A 554 -4.09 12.57 13.71
C LYS A 554 -2.84 11.92 14.29
N ILE A 555 -2.58 12.14 15.59
CA ILE A 555 -1.44 11.53 16.30
C ILE A 555 -1.63 10.00 16.37
N LEU A 556 -2.83 9.55 16.72
CA LEU A 556 -3.17 8.13 16.77
C LEU A 556 -3.10 7.50 15.38
N ASN A 557 -3.61 8.19 14.35
CA ASN A 557 -3.52 7.74 12.96
C ASN A 557 -2.07 7.64 12.49
N PHE A 558 -1.20 8.56 12.89
CA PHE A 558 0.22 8.47 12.57
C PHE A 558 0.84 7.19 13.13
N ALA A 559 0.55 6.85 14.40
CA ALA A 559 0.99 5.59 15.00
C ALA A 559 0.39 4.37 14.28
N ARG A 560 -0.86 4.45 13.81
CA ARG A 560 -1.48 3.36 13.01
C ARG A 560 -0.79 3.17 11.66
N VAL A 561 -0.46 4.25 10.96
CA VAL A 561 0.25 4.18 9.68
C VAL A 561 1.66 3.61 9.87
N LEU A 562 2.34 3.95 10.97
CA LEU A 562 3.60 3.30 11.36
C LEU A 562 3.42 1.80 11.58
N ALA A 563 2.39 1.37 12.31
CA ALA A 563 2.10 -0.05 12.49
C ALA A 563 1.84 -0.79 11.16
N LEU A 564 1.18 -0.15 10.19
CA LEU A 564 0.98 -0.70 8.85
C LEU A 564 2.27 -0.82 8.04
N LEU A 565 3.14 0.20 8.10
CA LEU A 565 4.48 0.13 7.50
C LEU A 565 5.28 -1.06 8.05
N TYR A 566 5.14 -1.32 9.36
CA TYR A 566 5.81 -2.41 10.06
C TYR A 566 4.99 -3.70 10.18
N GLN A 567 3.90 -3.86 9.45
CA GLN A 567 2.94 -4.96 9.67
C GLN A 567 3.55 -6.38 9.63
N ARG A 568 4.67 -6.58 8.93
CA ARG A 568 5.40 -7.86 8.88
C ARG A 568 6.12 -8.19 10.19
N GLN A 569 6.39 -7.15 10.99
CA GLN A 569 7.10 -7.16 12.26
C GLN A 569 6.15 -6.87 13.45
N ARG A 570 4.83 -6.99 13.24
CA ARG A 570 3.80 -6.78 14.27
C ARG A 570 2.99 -8.05 14.45
N VAL A 571 2.22 -8.12 15.53
CA VAL A 571 1.23 -9.18 15.72
C VAL A 571 0.07 -8.90 14.78
N ASN A 572 -0.32 -9.91 14.01
CA ASN A 572 -1.33 -9.77 12.97
C ASN A 572 -2.36 -10.89 13.05
N ILE A 573 -3.63 -10.52 13.06
CA ILE A 573 -4.77 -11.42 13.13
C ILE A 573 -5.43 -11.46 11.75
N GLN A 574 -5.61 -12.67 11.23
CA GLN A 574 -6.29 -12.93 9.96
C GLN A 574 -7.59 -13.67 10.23
N TYR A 575 -8.72 -13.13 9.75
CA TYR A 575 -10.03 -13.76 9.83
C TYR A 575 -10.79 -13.55 8.51
N GLY A 576 -10.98 -14.64 7.75
CA GLY A 576 -11.51 -14.55 6.39
C GLY A 576 -10.64 -13.63 5.52
N GLU A 577 -11.27 -12.61 4.92
CA GLU A 577 -10.58 -11.57 4.15
C GLU A 577 -10.09 -10.38 5.00
N THR A 578 -10.42 -10.36 6.30
CA THR A 578 -10.07 -9.24 7.18
C THR A 578 -8.70 -9.44 7.80
N HIS A 579 -7.84 -8.43 7.64
CA HIS A 579 -6.50 -8.39 8.23
C HIS A 579 -6.48 -7.30 9.30
N ILE A 580 -6.02 -7.66 10.51
CA ILE A 580 -5.91 -6.74 11.63
C ILE A 580 -4.46 -6.76 12.13
N VAL A 581 -3.85 -5.58 12.19
CA VAL A 581 -2.50 -5.36 12.73
C VAL A 581 -2.63 -4.78 14.13
N ILE A 582 -1.89 -5.32 15.10
CA ILE A 582 -1.80 -4.77 16.44
C ILE A 582 -0.56 -3.87 16.48
N ALA A 583 -0.76 -2.56 16.64
CA ALA A 583 0.32 -1.61 16.80
C ALA A 583 1.13 -1.91 18.05
N ALA A 584 2.46 -1.92 17.95
CA ALA A 584 3.37 -2.12 19.07
C ALA A 584 3.62 -0.80 19.83
N PRO A 585 4.12 -0.86 21.09
CA PRO A 585 4.47 0.34 21.85
C PRO A 585 5.44 1.28 21.10
N GLU A 586 6.37 0.70 20.34
CA GLU A 586 7.34 1.41 19.50
C GLU A 586 6.67 2.32 18.48
N ASP A 587 5.52 1.93 17.92
CA ASP A 587 4.81 2.74 16.92
C ASP A 587 4.29 4.04 17.55
N VAL A 588 3.84 3.99 18.81
CA VAL A 588 3.41 5.17 19.57
C VAL A 588 4.59 6.03 20.00
N PHE A 589 5.66 5.41 20.51
CA PHE A 589 6.86 6.15 20.90
C PHE A 589 7.47 6.89 19.72
N ASN A 590 7.62 6.20 18.58
CA ASN A 590 8.12 6.79 17.34
C ASN A 590 7.20 7.90 16.84
N ALA A 591 5.87 7.70 16.87
CA ALA A 591 4.93 8.75 16.49
C ALA A 591 5.10 10.02 17.34
N ILE A 592 5.14 9.89 18.66
CA ILE A 592 5.31 11.03 19.58
C ILE A 592 6.66 11.72 19.37
N GLN A 593 7.74 10.95 19.22
CA GLN A 593 9.09 11.48 19.01
C GLN A 593 9.21 12.24 17.69
N ILE A 594 8.70 11.66 16.60
CA ILE A 594 8.75 12.26 15.25
C ILE A 594 7.86 13.51 15.21
N LEU A 595 6.64 13.43 15.75
CA LEU A 595 5.66 14.51 15.71
C LEU A 595 5.84 15.57 16.79
N GLY A 596 6.77 15.45 17.74
CA GLY A 596 6.81 16.30 18.94
C GLY A 596 6.66 17.80 18.67
N GLU A 597 7.47 18.35 17.77
CA GLU A 597 7.39 19.78 17.37
C GLU A 597 6.10 20.10 16.58
N ALA A 598 5.61 19.16 15.75
CA ALA A 598 4.37 19.33 15.00
C ALA A 598 3.14 19.30 15.92
N ILE A 599 3.10 18.43 16.93
CA ILE A 599 2.04 18.38 17.95
C ILE A 599 2.02 19.70 18.71
N PHE A 600 3.19 20.15 19.15
CA PHE A 600 3.33 21.41 19.86
C PHE A 600 2.78 22.56 19.02
N SER A 601 3.27 22.74 17.79
CA SER A 601 2.88 23.85 16.92
C SER A 601 1.41 23.79 16.49
N THR A 602 0.85 22.58 16.36
CA THR A 602 -0.56 22.36 16.02
C THR A 602 -1.47 22.76 17.19
N ILE A 603 -1.21 22.27 18.41
CA ILE A 603 -2.06 22.51 19.58
C ILE A 603 -1.97 23.96 20.05
N THR A 604 -0.75 24.47 20.18
CA THR A 604 -0.50 25.84 20.64
C THR A 604 -0.77 26.89 19.55
N ARG A 605 -0.88 26.47 18.28
CA ARG A 605 -0.98 27.30 17.08
C ARG A 605 0.23 28.22 16.84
N ILE A 606 1.27 28.14 17.66
CA ILE A 606 2.49 28.92 17.48
C ILE A 606 3.50 28.14 16.64
N GLY A 607 4.00 28.79 15.60
CA GLY A 607 5.13 28.26 14.83
C GLY A 607 6.46 28.53 15.54
N LYS A 608 7.55 27.99 14.99
CA LYS A 608 8.90 28.17 15.53
C LYS A 608 9.29 29.65 15.70
N ARG A 609 8.87 30.52 14.78
CA ARG A 609 9.12 31.98 14.84
C ARG A 609 8.46 32.63 16.06
N GLN A 610 7.22 32.25 16.36
CA GLN A 610 6.50 32.77 17.53
C GLN A 610 7.09 32.21 18.83
N ARG A 611 7.54 30.94 18.81
CA ARG A 611 8.21 30.31 19.96
C ARG A 611 9.51 31.03 20.33
N GLU A 612 10.37 31.34 19.37
CA GLU A 612 11.62 32.09 19.62
C GLU A 612 11.38 33.45 20.26
N VAL A 613 10.32 34.16 19.84
CA VAL A 613 9.92 35.42 20.47
C VAL A 613 9.38 35.17 21.88
N LEU A 614 8.56 34.14 22.10
CA LEU A 614 7.99 33.80 23.40
C LEU A 614 9.08 33.41 24.41
N GLU A 615 10.17 32.77 23.96
CA GLU A 615 11.33 32.41 24.79
C GLU A 615 12.12 33.64 25.29
N LEU A 616 12.00 34.80 24.63
CA LEU A 616 12.60 36.05 25.12
C LEU A 616 11.90 36.59 26.38
N PHE A 617 10.67 36.15 26.67
CA PHE A 617 9.91 36.60 27.83
C PHE A 617 10.19 35.70 29.04
N GLY A 618 10.75 36.29 30.10
CA GLY A 618 10.70 35.76 31.47
C GLY A 618 9.41 36.17 32.19
N GLU A 619 9.23 35.76 33.45
CA GLU A 619 8.05 36.15 34.25
C GLU A 619 7.94 37.68 34.40
N ASP A 620 9.06 38.38 34.54
CA ASP A 620 9.11 39.84 34.76
C ASP A 620 9.71 40.64 33.58
N VAL A 621 9.68 40.08 32.36
CA VAL A 621 10.29 40.73 31.19
C VAL A 621 9.24 41.40 30.31
N GLU A 622 9.38 42.70 30.12
CA GLU A 622 8.61 43.50 29.16
C GLU A 622 9.38 43.71 27.87
N LEU A 623 8.73 43.51 26.73
CA LEU A 623 9.33 43.77 25.42
C LEU A 623 8.34 44.50 24.49
N ASP A 624 8.88 45.42 23.70
CA ASP A 624 8.16 46.05 22.59
C ASP A 624 8.63 45.52 21.22
N LYS A 625 7.99 46.01 20.15
CA LYS A 625 8.34 45.62 18.77
C LYS A 625 9.79 45.94 18.37
N HIS A 626 10.40 47.00 18.93
CA HIS A 626 11.75 47.43 18.60
C HIS A 626 12.76 46.49 19.26
N MET A 627 12.56 46.19 20.54
CA MET A 627 13.39 45.26 21.31
C MET A 627 13.38 43.86 20.69
N VAL A 628 12.21 43.35 20.31
CA VAL A 628 12.08 42.03 19.66
C VAL A 628 12.75 42.03 18.29
N ALA A 629 12.54 43.08 17.48
CA ALA A 629 13.19 43.21 16.17
C ALA A 629 14.72 43.16 16.29
N THR A 630 15.30 43.88 17.26
CA THR A 630 16.74 43.88 17.52
C THR A 630 17.25 42.53 18.02
N LYS A 631 16.57 41.91 19.00
CA LYS A 631 17.03 40.64 19.60
C LYS A 631 16.97 39.46 18.63
N ILE A 632 15.92 39.39 17.80
CA ILE A 632 15.70 38.28 16.85
C ILE A 632 16.33 38.57 15.48
N GLY A 633 16.61 39.83 15.15
CA GLY A 633 17.15 40.22 13.84
C GLY A 633 16.10 40.20 12.73
N VAL A 634 14.88 40.65 13.00
CA VAL A 634 13.76 40.73 12.04
C VAL A 634 13.24 42.16 11.91
N SER A 635 12.47 42.45 10.85
CA SER A 635 11.85 43.77 10.70
C SER A 635 10.87 44.09 11.83
N GLU A 636 10.74 45.36 12.20
CA GLU A 636 9.74 45.80 13.20
C GLU A 636 8.31 45.41 12.82
N THR A 637 8.00 45.39 11.53
CA THR A 637 6.70 44.94 11.01
C THR A 637 6.47 43.47 11.33
N THR A 638 7.49 42.62 11.12
CA THR A 638 7.43 41.19 11.44
C THR A 638 7.33 40.97 12.95
N ALA A 639 8.16 41.66 13.74
CA ALA A 639 8.11 41.59 15.20
C ALA A 639 6.73 41.98 15.75
N ARG A 640 6.16 43.08 15.26
CA ARG A 640 4.79 43.51 15.62
C ARG A 640 3.74 42.46 15.26
N LYS A 641 3.81 41.85 14.08
CA LYS A 641 2.87 40.79 13.67
C LYS A 641 2.95 39.59 14.61
N ILE A 642 4.17 39.16 14.97
CA ILE A 642 4.39 38.03 15.88
C ILE A 642 3.85 38.35 17.28
N LEU A 643 4.19 39.51 17.85
CA LEU A 643 3.72 39.93 19.18
C LEU A 643 2.19 39.99 19.24
N LYS A 644 1.56 40.61 18.24
CA LYS A 644 0.10 40.69 18.15
C LYS A 644 -0.55 39.30 18.02
N SER A 645 0.05 38.42 17.24
CA SER A 645 -0.41 37.02 17.09
C SER A 645 -0.33 36.27 18.43
N LEU A 646 0.79 36.37 19.15
CA LEU A 646 0.98 35.76 20.47
C LEU A 646 -0.01 36.30 21.51
N ALA A 647 -0.28 37.60 21.51
CA ALA A 647 -1.26 38.22 22.39
C ALA A 647 -2.70 37.75 22.07
N GLN A 648 -3.06 37.68 20.79
CA GLN A 648 -4.36 37.14 20.36
C GLN A 648 -4.56 35.66 20.73
N LEU A 649 -3.48 34.89 20.78
CA LEU A 649 -3.49 33.49 21.21
C LEU A 649 -3.47 33.31 22.73
N GLY A 650 -3.36 34.41 23.51
CA GLY A 650 -3.39 34.40 24.97
C GLY A 650 -2.06 34.05 25.64
N PHE A 651 -0.95 34.06 24.90
CA PHE A 651 0.39 33.83 25.48
C PHE A 651 1.01 35.10 26.06
N LEU A 652 0.65 36.26 25.51
CA LEU A 652 1.14 37.56 25.96
C LEU A 652 -0.03 38.48 26.34
N HIS A 653 0.19 39.31 27.35
CA HIS A 653 -0.66 40.45 27.66
C HIS A 653 -0.21 41.66 26.84
N GLU A 654 -1.12 42.34 26.16
CA GLU A 654 -0.83 43.59 25.42
C GLU A 654 -1.22 44.80 26.27
N GLU A 655 -0.23 45.58 26.69
CA GLU A 655 -0.44 46.84 27.41
C GLU A 655 -0.50 48.02 26.45
N ARG A 656 -1.55 48.84 26.61
CA ARG A 656 -1.73 50.03 25.80
C ARG A 656 -0.79 51.13 26.28
N PRO A 657 -0.08 51.82 25.37
CA PRO A 657 0.77 52.93 25.73
C PRO A 657 -0.05 54.10 26.28
N GLU A 658 0.44 54.76 27.32
CA GLU A 658 -0.19 55.96 27.90
C GLU A 658 -0.17 57.16 26.93
N ARG A 659 0.78 57.19 26.00
CA ARG A 659 0.95 58.26 25.00
C ARG A 659 0.84 57.71 23.57
N LYS A 660 0.18 58.47 22.69
CA LYS A 660 -0.09 58.10 21.28
C LYS A 660 1.14 57.69 20.45
N ASN A 661 2.34 58.14 20.81
CA ASN A 661 3.58 57.90 20.06
C ASN A 661 4.47 56.78 20.66
N GLN A 662 4.05 56.13 21.75
CA GLN A 662 4.79 55.01 22.34
C GLN A 662 4.37 53.67 21.71
N PRO A 663 5.30 52.71 21.58
CA PRO A 663 4.96 51.36 21.13
C PRO A 663 4.16 50.62 22.21
N TYR A 664 3.37 49.63 21.79
CA TYR A 664 2.73 48.69 22.70
C TYR A 664 3.81 47.84 23.39
N VAL A 665 3.61 47.61 24.69
CA VAL A 665 4.46 46.75 25.52
C VAL A 665 3.73 45.44 25.75
N TYR A 666 4.48 44.35 25.72
CA TYR A 666 3.94 43.01 25.93
C TYR A 666 4.59 42.40 27.17
N ARG A 667 3.80 41.61 27.92
CA ARG A 667 4.25 40.80 29.08
C ARG A 667 3.82 39.35 28.90
N LEU A 668 4.51 38.42 29.57
CA LEU A 668 4.14 37.01 29.55
C LEU A 668 2.87 36.78 30.37
N GLU A 669 1.85 36.17 29.76
CA GLU A 669 0.63 35.74 30.47
C GLU A 669 0.74 34.26 30.86
N LYS A 670 1.16 33.42 29.90
CA LYS A 670 1.24 31.97 30.09
C LYS A 670 2.31 31.35 29.19
N LYS A 671 3.11 30.44 29.74
CA LYS A 671 4.01 29.57 28.94
C LYS A 671 3.35 28.22 28.64
N PRO A 672 3.50 27.69 27.43
CA PRO A 672 3.08 26.34 27.12
C PRO A 672 3.99 25.33 27.84
N LEU A 673 3.40 24.33 28.48
CA LEU A 673 4.13 23.23 29.11
C LEU A 673 4.74 22.32 28.02
N PRO A 674 6.00 21.90 28.15
CA PRO A 674 6.61 20.95 27.22
C PRO A 674 5.97 19.56 27.34
N LEU A 675 6.15 18.78 26.27
CA LEU A 675 5.55 17.45 26.09
C LEU A 675 6.27 16.38 26.92
N GLY A 676 5.90 16.20 28.19
CA GLY A 676 6.46 15.17 29.11
C GLY A 676 5.76 13.80 29.02
N ILE A 677 5.56 13.25 27.83
CA ILE A 677 4.68 12.06 27.64
C ILE A 677 5.42 10.72 27.83
N LEU A 678 6.76 10.70 27.83
CA LEU A 678 7.56 9.46 27.83
C LEU A 678 8.12 9.02 29.19
N GLU A 679 7.65 9.61 30.30
CA GLU A 679 8.23 9.38 31.64
C GLU A 679 8.06 7.95 32.18
N SER A 680 7.25 7.08 31.56
CA SER A 680 7.10 5.68 32.01
C SER A 680 6.94 4.66 30.88
N SER A 681 7.94 4.56 30.00
CA SER A 681 7.97 3.61 28.87
C SER A 681 7.71 2.15 29.28
N SER A 682 8.27 1.70 30.40
CA SER A 682 8.09 0.35 30.95
C SER A 682 6.66 0.06 31.39
N SER A 683 5.99 1.04 32.02
CA SER A 683 4.61 0.89 32.48
C SER A 683 3.65 0.72 31.29
N TYR A 684 3.90 1.48 30.22
CA TYR A 684 3.11 1.42 29.00
C TYR A 684 3.30 0.08 28.26
N ARG A 685 4.54 -0.42 28.14
CA ARG A 685 4.83 -1.74 27.54
C ARG A 685 4.08 -2.85 28.28
N LEU A 686 4.07 -2.82 29.62
CA LEU A 686 3.34 -3.80 30.44
C LEU A 686 1.81 -3.70 30.25
N PHE A 687 1.27 -2.48 30.22
CA PHE A 687 -0.15 -2.25 29.90
C PHE A 687 -0.52 -2.80 28.53
N TRP A 688 0.31 -2.54 27.53
CA TRP A 688 0.13 -3.04 26.17
C TRP A 688 0.09 -4.57 26.14
N GLN A 689 1.07 -5.24 26.74
CA GLN A 689 1.14 -6.71 26.78
C GLN A 689 -0.12 -7.32 27.41
N LYS A 690 -0.57 -6.78 28.55
CA LYS A 690 -1.81 -7.24 29.21
C LYS A 690 -3.04 -7.04 28.32
N SER A 691 -3.12 -5.91 27.62
CA SER A 691 -4.23 -5.57 26.74
C SER A 691 -4.28 -6.48 25.51
N VAL A 692 -3.12 -6.74 24.89
CA VAL A 692 -3.00 -7.67 23.75
C VAL A 692 -3.37 -9.08 24.17
N LYS A 693 -2.83 -9.59 25.28
CA LYS A 693 -3.18 -10.93 25.77
C LYS A 693 -4.68 -11.08 26.03
N THR A 694 -5.29 -10.05 26.61
CA THR A 694 -6.75 -10.02 26.84
C THR A 694 -7.53 -10.04 25.53
N LEU A 695 -7.09 -9.27 24.53
CA LEU A 695 -7.70 -9.24 23.21
C LEU A 695 -7.60 -10.61 22.51
N LEU A 696 -6.38 -11.19 22.46
CA LEU A 696 -6.14 -12.49 21.82
C LEU A 696 -6.98 -13.59 22.46
N ASN A 697 -7.02 -13.65 23.81
CA ASN A 697 -7.86 -14.60 24.53
C ASN A 697 -9.34 -14.46 24.18
N ARG A 698 -9.85 -13.21 24.07
CA ARG A 698 -11.23 -12.94 23.66
C ARG A 698 -11.48 -13.41 22.22
N CYS A 699 -10.58 -13.11 21.30
CA CYS A 699 -10.68 -13.56 19.90
C CYS A 699 -10.75 -15.10 19.80
N CYS A 700 -9.86 -15.81 20.50
CA CYS A 700 -9.85 -17.27 20.55
C CYS A 700 -11.12 -17.85 21.18
N SER A 701 -11.71 -17.17 22.18
CA SER A 701 -12.95 -17.62 22.83
C SER A 701 -14.22 -17.35 22.03
N ALA A 702 -14.22 -16.32 21.16
CA ALA A 702 -15.41 -15.87 20.45
C ALA A 702 -15.69 -16.64 19.14
N VAL A 703 -14.69 -17.31 18.57
CA VAL A 703 -14.81 -18.04 17.30
C VAL A 703 -14.57 -19.53 17.52
N PRO A 704 -15.57 -20.41 17.29
CA PRO A 704 -15.36 -21.86 17.36
C PRO A 704 -14.33 -22.30 16.31
N GLN A 705 -13.33 -23.06 16.76
CA GLN A 705 -12.21 -23.70 16.04
C GLN A 705 -12.15 -23.50 14.51
N GLY A 706 -11.11 -22.78 14.05
CA GLY A 706 -10.57 -22.90 12.68
C GLY A 706 -10.56 -21.64 11.81
N GLY A 707 -11.18 -20.53 12.23
CA GLY A 707 -11.32 -19.33 11.39
C GLY A 707 -10.29 -18.22 11.59
N ILE A 708 -9.62 -18.16 12.75
CA ILE A 708 -8.66 -17.09 13.08
C ILE A 708 -7.22 -17.63 12.98
N LYS A 709 -6.39 -16.98 12.18
CA LYS A 709 -4.95 -17.20 12.11
C LYS A 709 -4.23 -16.03 12.76
N ILE A 710 -3.50 -16.30 13.85
CA ILE A 710 -2.63 -15.30 14.48
C ILE A 710 -1.21 -15.52 13.96
N LEU A 711 -0.63 -14.46 13.42
CA LEU A 711 0.73 -14.41 12.91
C LEU A 711 1.57 -13.59 13.90
N ASN A 712 2.84 -13.98 14.04
CA ASN A 712 3.82 -13.34 14.93
C ASN A 712 3.37 -13.23 16.40
N GLU A 713 2.55 -14.17 16.89
CA GLU A 713 2.03 -14.17 18.27
C GLU A 713 3.13 -14.07 19.34
N HIS A 714 4.28 -14.71 19.10
CA HIS A 714 5.45 -14.67 19.97
C HIS A 714 5.95 -13.25 20.29
N LEU A 715 5.68 -12.25 19.44
CA LEU A 715 6.04 -10.85 19.70
C LEU A 715 5.26 -10.26 20.88
N ALA A 716 4.06 -10.78 21.19
CA ALA A 716 3.28 -10.38 22.36
C ALA A 716 3.83 -10.98 23.67
N GLU A 717 4.63 -12.04 23.58
CA GLU A 717 5.13 -12.82 24.73
C GLU A 717 6.59 -12.51 25.10
N GLN A 718 7.27 -11.66 24.32
CA GLN A 718 8.65 -11.28 24.64
C GLN A 718 8.74 -10.61 26.02
N PRO A 719 9.66 -11.05 26.90
CA PRO A 719 9.80 -10.46 28.22
C PRO A 719 10.12 -8.97 28.11
N VAL A 720 9.44 -8.13 28.91
CA VAL A 720 9.81 -6.72 29.04
C VAL A 720 11.18 -6.67 29.69
N MET A 721 12.23 -6.51 28.89
CA MET A 721 13.56 -6.24 29.40
C MET A 721 13.49 -4.90 30.14
N LEU A 722 13.66 -4.93 31.46
CA LEU A 722 13.84 -3.75 32.31
C LEU A 722 15.23 -3.15 32.07
N GLU A 723 15.58 -2.87 30.82
CA GLU A 723 16.69 -1.98 30.53
C GLU A 723 16.11 -0.57 30.43
N GLU A 724 16.33 0.24 31.47
CA GLU A 724 16.36 1.69 31.34
C GLU A 724 17.52 2.08 30.40
N LYS A 725 17.39 1.77 29.12
CA LYS A 725 18.03 2.63 28.14
C LYS A 725 17.17 3.88 28.13
N SER A 726 17.60 4.88 28.88
CA SER A 726 17.33 6.26 28.53
C SER A 726 17.59 6.34 27.02
N ILE A 727 16.53 6.35 26.21
CA ILE A 727 16.64 6.73 24.81
C ILE A 727 17.23 8.13 24.89
N PRO A 728 18.43 8.37 24.36
CA PRO A 728 19.00 9.70 24.44
C PRO A 728 17.99 10.68 23.87
N LEU A 729 17.62 11.69 24.64
CA LEU A 729 17.10 12.96 24.11
C LEU A 729 18.23 13.64 23.30
N SER A 730 18.79 12.97 22.29
CA SER A 730 19.83 13.50 21.42
C SER A 730 19.38 13.42 19.97
N GLY A 731 18.30 14.14 19.71
CA GLY A 731 18.13 14.92 18.49
C GLY A 731 18.43 16.40 18.72
N THR A 732 19.07 16.78 19.84
CA THR A 732 19.73 18.08 19.95
C THR A 732 21.03 18.00 19.18
N THR A 733 21.07 18.63 18.00
CA THR A 733 22.36 19.14 17.52
C THR A 733 22.97 19.96 18.64
N ASP A 734 24.25 19.71 18.96
CA ASP A 734 25.05 20.56 19.84
C ASP A 734 24.74 22.04 19.64
N THR A 735 23.95 22.59 20.56
CA THR A 735 23.90 23.99 20.89
C THR A 735 23.85 24.02 22.40
N GLN A 736 25.02 23.84 23.02
CA GLN A 736 25.23 24.42 24.34
C GLN A 736 24.91 25.93 24.23
N PRO A 737 24.15 26.50 25.17
CA PRO A 737 24.09 27.94 25.31
C PRO A 737 25.51 28.45 25.52
N PHE A 738 25.85 29.55 24.86
CA PHE A 738 27.11 30.28 25.03
C PHE A 738 27.53 30.31 26.50
N ALA A 739 28.61 29.59 26.83
CA ALA A 739 29.48 30.00 27.91
C ALA A 739 30.06 31.35 27.50
N VAL A 740 29.61 32.40 28.17
CA VAL A 740 30.29 33.70 28.15
C VAL A 740 31.70 33.43 28.66
N VAL A 741 32.69 33.53 27.78
CA VAL A 741 34.09 33.66 28.17
C VAL A 741 34.21 35.00 28.89
N GLN A 742 34.11 34.97 30.22
CA GLN A 742 34.66 36.00 31.08
C GLN A 742 35.93 35.44 31.70
N ASN A 743 37.06 35.94 31.21
CA ASN A 743 38.35 35.78 31.85
C ASN A 743 38.31 36.40 33.25
N SER A 744 38.86 35.65 34.20
CA SER A 744 39.53 36.07 35.44
C SER A 744 38.78 37.02 36.37
N PHE A 745 38.41 36.57 37.57
CA PHE A 745 38.99 37.09 38.82
C PHE A 745 38.68 36.13 39.98
N SER A 746 39.65 36.03 40.87
CA SER A 746 39.74 35.22 42.08
C SER A 746 38.64 35.49 43.13
N GLU A 747 38.26 34.44 43.87
CA GLU A 747 38.34 34.33 45.34
C GLU A 747 37.21 33.45 45.94
N LYS A 748 37.65 32.44 46.70
CA LYS A 748 37.08 31.91 47.96
C LYS A 748 35.66 31.29 47.98
N ASN A 749 35.70 29.97 48.20
CA ASN A 749 34.74 29.16 48.97
C ASN A 749 34.49 29.77 50.37
N PRO A 750 33.25 29.74 50.93
CA PRO A 750 33.01 28.76 52.01
C PRO A 750 31.53 28.32 52.26
N PHE A 751 31.42 27.21 53.03
CA PHE A 751 30.26 26.60 53.73
C PHE A 751 29.26 25.76 52.91
N LYS A 752 29.18 24.42 53.04
CA LYS A 752 28.95 23.44 54.15
C LYS A 752 27.51 23.36 54.70
N ASP A 753 27.06 22.11 54.68
CA ASP A 753 26.10 21.40 55.55
C ASP A 753 24.59 21.52 55.31
N GLY A 754 23.93 20.35 55.17
CA GLY A 754 22.47 20.22 55.13
C GLY A 754 21.94 18.90 54.57
N LEU A 755 22.44 17.75 55.04
CA LEU A 755 21.79 16.44 54.88
C LEU A 755 20.44 16.41 55.59
N LEU A 756 19.37 15.94 54.96
CA LEU A 756 18.17 15.44 55.64
C LEU A 756 17.57 14.23 54.92
N GLU A 757 17.20 13.26 55.75
CA GLU A 757 17.01 11.84 55.49
C GLU A 757 15.61 11.46 54.99
N ILE A 758 15.54 10.28 54.36
CA ILE A 758 14.32 9.55 53.98
C ILE A 758 13.85 8.71 55.17
N PRO A 759 12.56 8.74 55.59
CA PRO A 759 12.04 7.74 56.51
C PRO A 759 11.25 6.62 55.80
N ASN A 760 11.62 5.40 56.20
CA ASN A 760 11.08 4.09 55.84
C ASN A 760 9.65 3.82 56.36
N GLU A 761 8.99 2.86 55.70
CA GLU A 761 7.77 2.17 56.11
C GLU A 761 7.90 1.44 57.47
N LYS A 762 6.83 1.45 58.29
CA LYS A 762 6.22 0.23 58.89
C LYS A 762 4.92 0.49 59.67
N THR A 763 3.85 -0.15 59.19
CA THR A 763 2.77 -0.89 59.88
C THR A 763 2.00 -0.28 61.08
N LEU A 764 0.68 -0.12 60.92
CA LEU A 764 -0.31 -0.35 61.99
C LEU A 764 -1.68 -0.77 61.41
N LYS A 765 -2.31 -1.77 62.06
CA LYS A 765 -3.61 -2.38 61.72
C LYS A 765 -4.76 -1.68 62.47
N THR A 766 -5.94 -1.71 61.80
CA THR A 766 -7.34 -1.73 62.31
C THR A 766 -7.90 -0.51 63.05
N GLU A 767 -8.77 0.28 62.40
CA GLU A 767 -10.24 0.24 62.51
C GLU A 767 -10.90 1.13 61.43
N LYS A 768 -12.10 0.74 60.98
CA LYS A 768 -12.80 1.25 59.79
C LYS A 768 -13.37 2.67 59.99
N SER A 769 -12.74 3.67 59.38
CA SER A 769 -13.37 4.96 59.05
C SER A 769 -13.35 5.18 57.54
N CYS A 770 -14.37 5.85 57.01
CA CYS A 770 -14.53 6.12 55.58
C CYS A 770 -13.36 6.99 55.07
N PRO A 771 -12.49 6.52 54.15
CA PRO A 771 -11.29 7.27 53.73
C PRO A 771 -11.57 8.61 53.01
N LEU A 772 -12.82 8.87 52.62
CA LEU A 772 -13.21 10.07 51.87
C LEU A 772 -14.03 11.01 52.77
N GLU A 773 -13.44 12.17 53.11
CA GLU A 773 -14.15 13.29 53.72
C GLU A 773 -15.14 13.89 52.72
N ILE A 774 -16.40 14.04 53.13
CA ILE A 774 -17.48 14.53 52.26
C ILE A 774 -17.19 15.93 51.71
N SER A 775 -16.55 16.78 52.51
CA SER A 775 -16.14 18.14 52.15
C SER A 775 -15.14 18.21 50.99
N LYS A 776 -14.47 17.09 50.66
CA LYS A 776 -13.49 17.00 49.57
C LYS A 776 -14.07 16.45 48.28
N ILE A 777 -15.34 16.05 48.25
CA ILE A 777 -16.00 15.48 47.08
C ILE A 777 -16.55 16.59 46.20
N LYS A 778 -16.10 16.62 44.94
CA LYS A 778 -16.57 17.54 43.91
C LYS A 778 -17.79 16.98 43.16
N SER A 779 -17.76 15.70 42.81
CA SER A 779 -18.86 15.02 42.13
C SER A 779 -18.89 13.53 42.43
N LEU A 780 -20.09 12.95 42.43
CA LEU A 780 -20.32 11.51 42.49
C LEU A 780 -21.30 11.12 41.37
N VAL A 781 -20.84 10.30 40.43
CA VAL A 781 -21.60 9.94 39.23
C VAL A 781 -21.78 8.43 39.17
N ARG A 782 -22.99 7.96 38.84
CA ARG A 782 -23.24 6.54 38.59
C ARG A 782 -22.80 6.18 37.17
N LEU A 783 -22.00 5.13 37.05
CA LEU A 783 -21.47 4.65 35.78
C LEU A 783 -22.54 3.89 35.01
N THR A 784 -22.65 4.15 33.71
CA THR A 784 -23.57 3.47 32.80
C THR A 784 -22.90 2.32 32.03
N THR A 785 -21.59 2.17 32.17
CA THR A 785 -20.76 1.17 31.49
C THR A 785 -20.19 0.16 32.49
N HIS A 786 -19.93 -1.07 32.02
CA HIS A 786 -19.35 -2.12 32.86
C HIS A 786 -17.84 -1.91 33.00
N ILE A 787 -17.39 -1.47 34.18
CA ILE A 787 -15.98 -1.22 34.49
C ILE A 787 -15.55 -2.18 35.59
N GLU A 788 -14.47 -2.94 35.40
CA GLU A 788 -13.86 -3.78 36.44
C GLU A 788 -12.59 -3.12 36.96
N ASP A 789 -12.56 -2.80 38.26
CA ASP A 789 -11.40 -2.20 38.92
C ASP A 789 -11.43 -2.52 40.43
N LYS A 790 -10.63 -1.83 41.23
CA LYS A 790 -10.60 -1.88 42.69
C LYS A 790 -11.30 -0.66 43.28
N CYS A 791 -12.31 -0.90 44.09
CA CYS A 791 -13.03 0.18 44.80
C CYS A 791 -12.06 0.95 45.71
N VAL A 792 -11.98 2.28 45.55
CA VAL A 792 -11.06 3.11 46.33
C VAL A 792 -11.44 3.21 47.81
N LEU A 793 -12.71 2.93 48.16
CA LEU A 793 -13.18 2.96 49.55
C LEU A 793 -13.00 1.63 50.28
N CYS A 794 -13.37 0.50 49.67
CA CYS A 794 -13.38 -0.81 50.34
C CYS A 794 -12.34 -1.80 49.82
N GLY A 795 -11.60 -1.44 48.77
CA GLY A 795 -10.59 -2.29 48.15
C GLY A 795 -11.15 -3.50 47.40
N LYS A 796 -12.48 -3.65 47.28
CA LYS A 796 -13.11 -4.74 46.54
C LYS A 796 -12.75 -4.64 45.05
N THR A 797 -12.18 -5.70 44.49
CA THR A 797 -11.94 -5.84 43.05
C THR A 797 -13.16 -6.43 42.35
N GLY A 798 -13.53 -5.89 41.20
CA GLY A 798 -14.68 -6.32 40.39
C GLY A 798 -15.42 -5.14 39.78
N LYS A 799 -16.71 -5.32 39.46
CA LYS A 799 -17.52 -4.27 38.84
C LYS A 799 -17.64 -3.01 39.72
N MET A 800 -17.33 -1.86 39.13
CA MET A 800 -17.49 -0.52 39.67
C MET A 800 -18.74 0.12 39.07
N ASP A 801 -19.54 0.75 39.91
CA ASP A 801 -20.85 1.31 39.54
C ASP A 801 -20.90 2.83 39.75
N PHE A 802 -19.89 3.41 40.39
CA PHE A 802 -19.80 4.85 40.64
C PHE A 802 -18.37 5.37 40.46
N GLN A 803 -18.26 6.63 40.05
CA GLN A 803 -17.02 7.41 40.05
C GLN A 803 -17.18 8.58 41.02
N VAL A 804 -16.15 8.82 41.83
CA VAL A 804 -16.04 9.97 42.72
C VAL A 804 -14.88 10.85 42.27
N ASP A 805 -15.12 12.14 42.11
CA ASP A 805 -14.10 13.15 41.82
C ASP A 805 -13.92 14.04 43.04
N LEU A 806 -12.66 14.38 43.34
CA LEU A 806 -12.28 15.22 44.47
C LEU A 806 -11.94 16.64 44.03
N ILE A 807 -12.00 17.58 44.96
CA ILE A 807 -11.75 19.01 44.71
C ILE A 807 -10.29 19.26 44.28
N ASP A 808 -9.35 18.44 44.75
CA ASP A 808 -7.93 18.51 44.40
C ASP A 808 -7.62 17.94 42.99
N GLY A 809 -8.64 17.48 42.26
CA GLY A 809 -8.51 16.93 40.91
C GLY A 809 -8.21 15.44 40.85
N SER A 810 -8.02 14.77 42.00
CA SER A 810 -7.94 13.31 42.06
C SER A 810 -9.33 12.67 41.95
N TRP A 811 -9.40 11.40 41.57
CA TRP A 811 -10.66 10.67 41.39
C TRP A 811 -10.49 9.19 41.72
N GLY A 812 -11.61 8.47 41.87
CA GLY A 812 -11.61 7.05 42.13
C GLY A 812 -12.91 6.35 41.76
N LEU A 813 -12.85 5.03 41.62
CA LEU A 813 -14.00 4.17 41.32
C LEU A 813 -14.54 3.51 42.58
N LEU A 814 -15.86 3.37 42.66
CA LEU A 814 -16.57 2.80 43.78
C LEU A 814 -17.48 1.66 43.31
N CYS A 815 -17.51 0.58 44.08
CA CYS A 815 -18.52 -0.47 43.89
C CYS A 815 -19.91 0.04 44.28
N ASP A 816 -20.97 -0.61 43.79
CA ASP A 816 -22.37 -0.23 44.05
C ASP A 816 -22.67 0.08 45.53
N VAL A 817 -22.18 -0.78 46.44
CA VAL A 817 -22.39 -0.62 47.89
C VAL A 817 -21.75 0.66 48.44
N CYS A 818 -20.51 0.96 48.02
CA CYS A 818 -19.78 2.14 48.48
C CYS A 818 -20.33 3.42 47.86
N GLY A 819 -20.62 3.41 46.56
CA GLY A 819 -21.20 4.57 45.86
C GLY A 819 -22.60 4.91 46.35
N THR A 820 -23.45 3.92 46.61
CA THR A 820 -24.80 4.15 47.15
C THR A 820 -24.78 4.73 48.56
N LYS A 821 -23.92 4.21 49.45
CA LYS A 821 -23.73 4.78 50.80
C LYS A 821 -23.23 6.22 50.77
N LEU A 822 -22.30 6.52 49.86
CA LEU A 822 -21.75 7.86 49.72
C LEU A 822 -22.78 8.83 49.12
N SER A 823 -23.58 8.36 48.16
CA SER A 823 -24.69 9.12 47.58
C SER A 823 -25.76 9.46 48.61
N GLN A 824 -26.10 8.52 49.51
CA GLN A 824 -27.02 8.76 50.62
C GLN A 824 -26.48 9.85 51.55
N LYS A 825 -25.22 9.73 51.99
CA LYS A 825 -24.57 10.73 52.85
C LYS A 825 -24.46 12.12 52.23
N LEU A 826 -24.25 12.21 50.92
CA LEU A 826 -24.23 13.48 50.20
C LEU A 826 -25.62 14.13 50.16
N LYS A 827 -26.70 13.34 50.05
CA LYS A 827 -28.07 13.84 50.11
C LYS A 827 -28.45 14.32 51.52
N ASP A 828 -28.01 13.60 52.55
CA ASP A 828 -28.31 13.94 53.94
C ASP A 828 -27.58 15.22 54.43
N ASN A 829 -26.46 15.59 53.80
CA ASN A 829 -25.68 16.81 54.12
C ASN A 829 -26.10 18.07 53.32
N ILE A 830 -27.05 17.94 52.38
CA ILE A 830 -27.63 19.06 51.61
C ILE A 830 -29.00 19.47 52.20
N GLY A 831 -29.44 18.80 53.29
CA GLY A 831 -30.68 19.09 54.02
C GLY A 831 -30.54 20.13 55.12
#